data_AF-A0A946UD21-F1
#
_entry.id   AF-A0A946UD21-F1
#
_cell.length_a   1.000
_cell.length_b   1.000
_cell.length_c   1.000
_cell.angle_alpha   90.00
_cell.angle_beta   90.00
_cell.angle_gamma   90.00
#
_symmetry.space_group_name_H-M   'P 1'
#
loop_
_entity.id
_entity.type
_entity.pdbx_description
1 polymer ?
#
loop_
_entity_poly.entity_id
_entity_poly.type
_entity_poly.pdbx_seq_one_letter_code
_entity_poly.pdbx_strand_id
1 'polypeptide(L)'
;FSRRHGDPSRPWNHFSIDIQNEDGSDKLYFQGNWRDIFQNWEALSLSYPDYIESFVTKFVNASTADGYNPYRITRGGFDWEVLEPDNSWSNIGYWGDHQVNYLVKLLELSLAYHPGEIGDWLSREIFVYANVPYRIKGYEALLSDPRDTVLYDEPEAAAIAGRVEAIGSDGTLLTLGDGSIYRVNLLEKLLVPVLSKLGNLVPGGGIWMNTQRPEWNDANNALVGFGLSMVTLCYLRRYLKVFACILADGKEERFSVSAEVADFFAGIGDVLQQSRSMLDGAVESGARKAFVDALGRLGEQYRERVYSGFSGGRSSVTTPDLLAFIELSLEFIDHSIAANRRPDGLYHSYNLIHFGPDGYDVEHLYEMLEGQVAVLSSGYLGPDDSLEMLDGLRSSRIYRSDQNSYLLYPDKPQVRFLERNVVDPSLVDGNEWIQEELRSGRIDFVEKDSEGKVHFNTAFRSARELASAIEQRADLAAEDAARLVETYESVFRHRQFTGRSGSMYKYEGLGSIYWHMVSKLLLAAAEVITAPSQADTSPETLRKLIGHFDEIKEGLGVHKTPARYGAFTTDPYSHTPGFTGVQQPGMTGQVKEDVITRFSELGVRVDQGEVAFAPTLLRREEFLDEPITWSYRAGGEMRSEDIEAGCLAFSLCTVPVIYRAAGSASITVFEADGKRAEIPGNRLGRGFSQALFRRERRIQKIVVDIPDDLLR
;
A
#
# COMPACT_ATOMS: atom_id res chain seq x y z
N PHE A 1 18.70 16.81 -2.76
CA PHE A 1 19.52 15.58 -2.66
C PHE A 1 18.81 14.32 -3.19
N SER A 2 17.47 14.28 -3.32
CA SER A 2 16.77 13.12 -3.88
C SER A 2 17.26 12.77 -5.31
N ARG A 3 17.27 11.48 -5.65
CA ARG A 3 17.50 10.97 -6.99
C ARG A 3 16.62 9.73 -7.25
N ARG A 4 16.41 9.39 -8.53
CA ARG A 4 15.85 8.09 -8.90
C ARG A 4 16.78 6.96 -8.48
N HIS A 5 16.22 5.83 -8.03
CA HIS A 5 16.97 4.71 -7.48
C HIS A 5 17.41 3.70 -8.56
N GLY A 6 17.95 4.20 -9.66
CA GLY A 6 18.59 3.38 -10.69
C GLY A 6 20.03 3.04 -10.32
N ASP A 7 20.46 1.84 -10.70
CA ASP A 7 21.82 1.32 -10.54
C ASP A 7 22.00 0.04 -11.42
N PRO A 8 23.21 -0.53 -11.57
CA PRO A 8 23.42 -1.72 -12.40
C PRO A 8 22.56 -2.96 -12.02
N SER A 9 22.10 -3.06 -10.78
CA SER A 9 21.20 -4.12 -10.32
C SER A 9 19.70 -3.80 -10.49
N ARG A 10 19.38 -2.55 -10.87
CA ARG A 10 18.07 -2.02 -11.26
C ARG A 10 18.17 -1.29 -12.62
N PRO A 11 18.62 -1.97 -13.68
CA PRO A 11 19.01 -1.32 -14.93
C PRO A 11 17.85 -0.70 -15.71
N TRP A 12 16.61 -1.10 -15.42
CA TRP A 12 15.39 -0.50 -15.98
C TRP A 12 15.08 0.90 -15.40
N ASN A 13 15.69 1.27 -14.28
CA ASN A 13 15.54 2.60 -13.70
C ASN A 13 16.71 3.48 -14.14
N HIS A 14 16.43 4.49 -14.96
CA HIS A 14 17.42 5.54 -15.24
C HIS A 14 17.61 6.43 -14.00
N PHE A 15 18.87 6.72 -13.63
CA PHE A 15 19.19 7.63 -12.53
C PHE A 15 20.06 8.80 -12.98
N SER A 16 19.88 9.92 -12.29
CA SER A 16 20.75 11.09 -12.40
C SER A 16 20.89 11.69 -11.00
N ILE A 17 22.13 12.06 -10.65
CA ILE A 17 22.46 12.74 -9.40
C ILE A 17 22.61 14.23 -9.74
N ASP A 18 21.48 14.89 -9.87
CA ASP A 18 21.39 16.29 -10.24
C ASP A 18 21.11 17.14 -8.98
N ILE A 19 22.18 17.38 -8.21
CA ILE A 19 22.12 18.01 -6.89
C ILE A 19 22.75 19.41 -6.86
N GLN A 20 23.35 19.86 -7.96
CA GLN A 20 23.97 21.17 -8.09
C GLN A 20 23.45 21.87 -9.34
N ASN A 21 23.24 23.19 -9.26
CA ASN A 21 22.98 24.02 -10.42
C ASN A 21 24.28 24.20 -11.24
N GLU A 22 24.17 24.76 -12.44
CA GLU A 22 25.34 25.02 -13.32
C GLU A 22 26.39 25.93 -12.66
N ASP A 23 25.97 26.80 -11.73
CA ASP A 23 26.85 27.69 -10.96
C ASP A 23 27.51 27.02 -9.74
N GLY A 24 27.25 25.73 -9.51
CA GLY A 24 27.79 24.94 -8.38
C GLY A 24 27.00 25.05 -7.07
N SER A 25 25.93 25.88 -7.01
CA SER A 25 25.06 25.99 -5.84
C SER A 25 24.13 24.77 -5.68
N ASP A 26 23.63 24.54 -4.46
CA ASP A 26 22.71 23.43 -4.18
C ASP A 26 21.40 23.55 -4.98
N LYS A 27 21.02 22.46 -5.65
CA LYS A 27 19.75 22.36 -6.37
C LYS A 27 18.64 21.89 -5.44
N LEU A 28 17.70 22.80 -5.15
CA LEU A 28 16.47 22.46 -4.43
C LEU A 28 15.48 21.81 -5.41
N TYR A 29 15.46 20.49 -5.48
CA TYR A 29 14.58 19.76 -6.39
C TYR A 29 14.23 18.39 -5.83
N PHE A 30 13.08 17.85 -6.26
CA PHE A 30 12.72 16.47 -6.05
C PHE A 30 11.85 15.91 -7.18
N GLN A 31 11.98 14.61 -7.39
CA GLN A 31 11.06 13.80 -8.18
C GLN A 31 11.03 12.38 -7.60
N GLY A 32 9.89 11.71 -7.69
CA GLY A 32 9.76 10.32 -7.26
C GLY A 32 8.45 9.71 -7.71
N ASN A 33 8.44 8.40 -7.93
CA ASN A 33 7.18 7.68 -8.08
C ASN A 33 6.34 7.87 -6.80
N TRP A 34 5.03 7.92 -6.98
CA TRP A 34 4.06 8.27 -5.95
C TRP A 34 4.29 7.54 -4.62
N ARG A 35 4.22 6.22 -4.66
CA ARG A 35 4.41 5.36 -3.50
C ARG A 35 5.77 5.59 -2.83
N ASP A 36 6.85 5.55 -3.62
CA ASP A 36 8.21 5.64 -3.08
C ASP A 36 8.44 6.95 -2.31
N ILE A 37 8.03 8.08 -2.88
CA ILE A 37 8.30 9.40 -2.27
C ILE A 37 7.45 9.64 -1.03
N PHE A 38 6.17 9.27 -1.04
CA PHE A 38 5.31 9.45 0.13
C PHE A 38 5.68 8.50 1.27
N GLN A 39 6.12 7.28 0.97
CA GLN A 39 6.68 6.38 1.98
C GLN A 39 7.97 6.93 2.60
N ASN A 40 8.84 7.59 1.82
CA ASN A 40 10.03 8.24 2.37
C ASN A 40 9.67 9.47 3.20
N TRP A 41 8.67 10.25 2.78
CA TRP A 41 8.22 11.43 3.50
C TRP A 41 7.58 11.11 4.84
N GLU A 42 6.91 9.96 4.99
CA GLU A 42 6.42 9.46 6.28
C GLU A 42 7.55 9.35 7.32
N ALA A 43 8.67 8.71 6.97
CA ALA A 43 9.83 8.63 7.87
C ALA A 43 10.53 9.99 8.06
N LEU A 44 10.57 10.83 7.01
CA LEU A 44 11.16 12.17 7.08
C LEU A 44 10.39 13.08 8.05
N SER A 45 9.06 12.95 8.11
CA SER A 45 8.20 13.70 9.01
C SER A 45 8.58 13.54 10.48
N LEU A 46 9.12 12.39 10.89
CA LEU A 46 9.60 12.19 12.27
C LEU A 46 10.76 13.11 12.64
N SER A 47 11.53 13.57 11.65
CA SER A 47 12.65 14.50 11.82
C SER A 47 12.31 15.95 11.47
N TYR A 48 11.25 16.16 10.70
CA TYR A 48 10.77 17.47 10.25
C TYR A 48 9.23 17.56 10.31
N PRO A 49 8.64 17.60 11.53
CA PRO A 49 7.18 17.49 11.67
C PRO A 49 6.40 18.64 11.02
N ASP A 50 6.91 19.87 11.05
CA ASP A 50 6.24 21.04 10.45
C ASP A 50 5.99 20.93 8.92
N TYR A 51 6.56 19.93 8.24
CA TYR A 51 6.26 19.65 6.82
C TYR A 51 5.13 18.64 6.60
N ILE A 52 4.58 17.98 7.64
CA ILE A 52 3.53 16.95 7.50
C ILE A 52 2.35 17.49 6.66
N GLU A 53 1.84 18.65 7.03
CA GLU A 53 0.73 19.33 6.36
C GLU A 53 1.05 19.70 4.91
N SER A 54 2.31 20.01 4.62
CA SER A 54 2.77 20.23 3.24
C SER A 54 2.75 18.93 2.43
N PHE A 55 3.12 17.81 3.03
CA PHE A 55 3.06 16.49 2.38
C PHE A 55 1.61 16.05 2.14
N VAL A 56 0.72 16.23 3.13
CA VAL A 56 -0.73 16.01 2.97
C VAL A 56 -1.28 16.86 1.82
N THR A 57 -0.98 18.16 1.81
CA THR A 57 -1.43 19.08 0.76
C THR A 57 -0.93 18.65 -0.61
N LYS A 58 0.34 18.28 -0.74
CA LYS A 58 0.92 17.79 -2.00
C LYS A 58 0.24 16.50 -2.47
N PHE A 59 -0.07 15.59 -1.56
CA PHE A 59 -0.77 14.34 -1.85
C PHE A 59 -2.18 14.61 -2.37
N VAL A 60 -3.01 15.32 -1.61
CA VAL A 60 -4.42 15.50 -1.96
C VAL A 60 -4.59 16.37 -3.21
N ASN A 61 -3.80 17.42 -3.38
CA ASN A 61 -3.88 18.29 -4.57
C ASN A 61 -3.40 17.61 -5.85
N ALA A 62 -2.52 16.60 -5.74
CA ALA A 62 -2.12 15.79 -6.88
C ALA A 62 -3.05 14.59 -7.12
N SER A 63 -4.09 14.40 -6.30
CA SER A 63 -5.09 13.34 -6.50
C SER A 63 -6.22 13.80 -7.42
N THR A 64 -6.68 12.91 -8.28
CA THR A 64 -7.68 13.14 -9.34
C THR A 64 -9.10 13.14 -8.76
N ALA A 65 -10.06 13.70 -9.51
CA ALA A 65 -11.45 13.75 -9.08
C ALA A 65 -12.16 12.39 -9.11
N ASP A 66 -11.64 11.40 -9.83
CA ASP A 66 -12.10 10.01 -9.79
C ASP A 66 -11.38 9.16 -8.73
N GLY A 67 -10.66 9.79 -7.79
CA GLY A 67 -10.13 9.14 -6.59
C GLY A 67 -8.86 8.33 -6.80
N TYR A 68 -8.02 8.76 -7.74
CA TYR A 68 -6.71 8.18 -8.03
C TYR A 68 -5.63 9.27 -8.10
N ASN A 69 -4.51 8.99 -8.77
CA ASN A 69 -3.38 9.90 -8.88
C ASN A 69 -2.46 9.56 -10.05
N PRO A 70 -1.68 10.54 -10.55
CA PRO A 70 -0.57 10.29 -11.46
C PRO A 70 0.51 9.41 -10.80
N TYR A 71 1.35 8.77 -11.60
CA TYR A 71 2.38 7.85 -11.09
C TYR A 71 3.57 8.56 -10.44
N ARG A 72 3.80 9.85 -10.71
CA ARG A 72 5.00 10.57 -10.26
C ARG A 72 4.71 11.97 -9.74
N ILE A 73 5.39 12.35 -8.68
CA ILE A 73 5.39 13.69 -8.09
C ILE A 73 6.72 14.37 -8.35
N THR A 74 6.69 15.66 -8.68
CA THR A 74 7.88 16.52 -8.84
C THR A 74 7.73 17.81 -8.04
N ARG A 75 8.83 18.57 -7.88
CA ARG A 75 8.76 19.93 -7.32
C ARG A 75 7.79 20.82 -8.09
N GLY A 76 7.77 20.70 -9.43
CA GLY A 76 6.93 21.51 -10.31
C GLY A 76 5.47 21.06 -10.42
N GLY A 77 5.11 19.86 -9.95
CA GLY A 77 3.77 19.32 -10.14
C GLY A 77 3.75 17.81 -10.03
N PHE A 78 3.33 17.15 -11.10
CA PHE A 78 3.25 15.71 -11.24
C PHE A 78 3.36 15.33 -12.73
N ASP A 79 3.73 14.08 -13.00
CA ASP A 79 3.79 13.50 -14.35
C ASP A 79 2.87 12.28 -14.42
N TRP A 80 2.15 12.10 -15.53
CA TRP A 80 1.41 10.88 -15.84
C TRP A 80 2.11 10.07 -16.96
N GLU A 81 1.78 8.79 -17.09
CA GLU A 81 2.28 7.93 -18.18
C GLU A 81 1.50 8.21 -19.47
N VAL A 82 2.16 8.10 -20.62
CA VAL A 82 1.56 8.28 -21.93
C VAL A 82 1.77 6.99 -22.72
N LEU A 83 0.81 6.64 -23.58
CA LEU A 83 0.95 5.49 -24.47
C LEU A 83 2.05 5.73 -25.50
N GLU A 84 2.88 4.72 -25.73
CA GLU A 84 3.90 4.71 -26.78
C GLU A 84 3.34 4.00 -28.01
N PRO A 85 3.05 4.70 -29.13
CA PRO A 85 2.32 4.14 -30.28
C PRO A 85 2.99 2.90 -30.90
N ASP A 86 4.32 2.85 -30.88
CA ASP A 86 5.11 1.77 -31.46
C ASP A 86 5.34 0.60 -30.49
N ASN A 87 4.82 0.69 -29.26
CA ASN A 87 4.98 -0.31 -28.22
C ASN A 87 3.60 -0.88 -27.83
N SER A 88 3.29 -2.06 -28.38
CA SER A 88 2.05 -2.79 -28.10
C SER A 88 1.87 -3.23 -26.64
N TRP A 89 2.91 -3.11 -25.80
CA TRP A 89 2.87 -3.35 -24.35
C TRP A 89 2.78 -2.08 -23.53
N SER A 90 2.79 -0.91 -24.18
CA SER A 90 2.57 0.35 -23.50
C SER A 90 1.16 0.36 -22.92
N ASN A 91 1.06 0.76 -21.66
CA ASN A 91 -0.20 0.78 -20.95
C ASN A 91 -0.21 2.03 -20.06
N ILE A 92 -1.38 2.40 -19.57
CA ILE A 92 -1.62 3.47 -18.59
C ILE A 92 -2.58 2.95 -17.51
N GLY A 93 -2.76 3.67 -16.43
CA GLY A 93 -3.74 3.29 -15.42
C GLY A 93 -3.42 3.84 -14.04
N TYR A 94 -4.12 3.32 -13.04
CA TYR A 94 -4.00 3.74 -11.65
C TYR A 94 -3.74 2.56 -10.73
N TRP A 95 -2.71 2.64 -9.89
CA TRP A 95 -2.42 1.59 -8.91
C TRP A 95 -3.42 1.65 -7.76
N GLY A 96 -3.94 0.49 -7.37
CA GLY A 96 -5.04 0.39 -6.39
C GLY A 96 -4.66 0.85 -4.97
N ASP A 97 -3.40 0.68 -4.58
CA ASP A 97 -2.88 0.96 -3.25
C ASP A 97 -2.46 2.42 -3.05
N HIS A 98 -2.29 3.20 -4.13
CA HIS A 98 -1.67 4.52 -4.08
C HIS A 98 -2.40 5.57 -3.22
N GLN A 99 -3.66 5.38 -2.87
CA GLN A 99 -4.46 6.37 -2.17
C GLN A 99 -4.47 6.12 -0.66
N VAL A 100 -5.45 5.36 -0.15
CA VAL A 100 -5.74 5.25 1.28
C VAL A 100 -4.58 4.70 2.10
N ASN A 101 -3.78 3.79 1.54
CA ASN A 101 -2.68 3.10 2.24
C ASN A 101 -1.56 4.07 2.66
N TYR A 102 -1.31 5.11 1.89
CA TYR A 102 -0.22 6.08 2.12
C TYR A 102 -0.73 7.37 2.75
N LEU A 103 -1.91 7.85 2.34
CA LEU A 103 -2.51 9.06 2.91
C LEU A 103 -2.80 8.89 4.41
N VAL A 104 -3.31 7.72 4.83
CA VAL A 104 -3.66 7.48 6.24
C VAL A 104 -2.47 7.72 7.17
N LYS A 105 -1.25 7.34 6.77
CA LYS A 105 -0.04 7.52 7.58
C LYS A 105 0.30 8.99 7.79
N LEU A 106 0.12 9.83 6.77
CA LEU A 106 0.34 11.28 6.89
C LEU A 106 -0.74 11.95 7.75
N LEU A 107 -1.98 11.49 7.66
CA LEU A 107 -3.08 11.98 8.51
C LEU A 107 -2.87 11.60 9.97
N GLU A 108 -2.45 10.37 10.26
CA GLU A 108 -2.11 9.92 11.62
C GLU A 108 -0.95 10.74 12.21
N LEU A 109 0.08 11.02 11.41
CA LEU A 109 1.17 11.91 11.82
C LEU A 109 0.66 13.32 12.14
N SER A 110 -0.22 13.89 11.32
CA SER A 110 -0.77 15.21 11.59
C SER A 110 -1.61 15.22 12.87
N LEU A 111 -2.47 14.23 13.09
CA LEU A 111 -3.25 14.10 14.33
C LEU A 111 -2.36 13.97 15.58
N ALA A 112 -1.25 13.24 15.46
CA ALA A 112 -0.29 13.06 16.54
C ALA A 112 0.48 14.35 16.85
N TYR A 113 1.08 14.98 15.84
CA TYR A 113 1.99 16.11 16.01
C TYR A 113 1.27 17.46 16.11
N HIS A 114 0.19 17.65 15.34
CA HIS A 114 -0.55 18.91 15.20
C HIS A 114 -2.06 18.71 15.34
N PRO A 115 -2.56 18.30 16.53
CA PRO A 115 -3.98 18.06 16.75
C PRO A 115 -4.83 19.29 16.39
N GLY A 116 -5.87 19.07 15.59
CA GLY A 116 -6.80 20.10 15.11
C GLY A 116 -6.47 20.72 13.74
N GLU A 117 -5.21 20.72 13.27
CA GLU A 117 -4.82 21.41 12.02
C GLU A 117 -5.60 20.89 10.79
N ILE A 118 -5.68 19.56 10.63
CA ILE A 118 -6.43 18.93 9.53
C ILE A 118 -7.95 19.16 9.67
N GLY A 119 -8.46 19.23 10.90
CA GLY A 119 -9.86 19.54 11.18
C GLY A 119 -10.26 20.93 10.65
N ASP A 120 -9.39 21.93 10.85
CA ASP A 120 -9.59 23.30 10.37
C ASP A 120 -9.62 23.41 8.84
N TRP A 121 -9.12 22.40 8.12
CA TRP A 121 -9.09 22.39 6.66
C TRP A 121 -10.31 21.72 6.01
N LEU A 122 -11.12 21.00 6.81
CA LEU A 122 -12.29 20.27 6.31
C LEU A 122 -13.31 21.17 5.60
N SER A 123 -13.42 22.45 5.98
CA SER A 123 -14.36 23.41 5.38
C SER A 123 -13.70 24.43 4.43
N ARG A 124 -12.36 24.51 4.40
CA ARG A 124 -11.63 25.53 3.64
C ARG A 124 -11.46 25.13 2.18
N GLU A 125 -12.04 25.90 1.25
CA GLU A 125 -11.94 25.68 -0.20
C GLU A 125 -10.58 26.10 -0.78
N ILE A 126 -9.51 25.42 -0.36
CA ILE A 126 -8.12 25.70 -0.75
C ILE A 126 -7.45 24.56 -1.53
N PHE A 127 -8.14 23.42 -1.69
CA PHE A 127 -7.62 22.24 -2.37
C PHE A 127 -8.11 22.16 -3.80
N VAL A 128 -7.42 21.38 -4.63
CA VAL A 128 -7.68 21.27 -6.07
C VAL A 128 -7.64 19.79 -6.49
N TYR A 129 -8.04 19.51 -7.74
CA TYR A 129 -7.89 18.20 -8.34
C TYR A 129 -6.84 18.22 -9.46
N ALA A 130 -5.99 17.20 -9.47
CA ALA A 130 -5.15 16.92 -10.63
C ALA A 130 -6.04 16.51 -11.83
N ASN A 131 -5.74 17.08 -12.99
CA ASN A 131 -6.37 16.71 -14.25
C ASN A 131 -5.42 15.78 -15.02
N VAL A 132 -5.62 14.48 -14.82
CA VAL A 132 -4.91 13.44 -15.57
C VAL A 132 -5.82 13.02 -16.73
N PRO A 133 -5.32 12.98 -17.98
CA PRO A 133 -6.15 12.72 -19.17
C PRO A 133 -6.46 11.22 -19.34
N TYR A 134 -6.87 10.56 -18.26
CA TYR A 134 -7.32 9.18 -18.28
C TYR A 134 -8.84 9.14 -18.10
N ARG A 135 -9.49 8.16 -18.75
CA ARG A 135 -10.93 7.92 -18.63
C ARG A 135 -11.18 6.47 -18.31
N ILE A 136 -11.71 6.22 -17.12
CA ILE A 136 -12.17 4.87 -16.75
C ILE A 136 -13.48 4.62 -17.50
N LYS A 137 -13.56 3.51 -18.22
CA LYS A 137 -14.72 3.13 -19.04
C LYS A 137 -16.00 2.94 -18.22
N GLY A 138 -17.13 2.87 -18.93
CA GLY A 138 -18.44 2.55 -18.37
C GLY A 138 -18.50 1.15 -17.76
N TYR A 139 -19.43 0.93 -16.82
CA TYR A 139 -19.45 -0.28 -15.99
C TYR A 139 -19.57 -1.57 -16.79
N GLU A 140 -20.45 -1.60 -17.80
CA GLU A 140 -20.63 -2.77 -18.66
C GLU A 140 -19.35 -3.11 -19.46
N ALA A 141 -18.57 -2.09 -19.84
CA ALA A 141 -17.27 -2.31 -20.48
C ALA A 141 -16.26 -2.93 -19.50
N LEU A 142 -16.25 -2.48 -18.23
CA LEU A 142 -15.42 -3.06 -17.18
C LEU A 142 -15.75 -4.54 -16.93
N LEU A 143 -17.04 -4.91 -16.94
CA LEU A 143 -17.46 -6.30 -16.81
C LEU A 143 -17.05 -7.14 -18.04
N SER A 144 -17.13 -6.56 -19.24
CA SER A 144 -16.86 -7.28 -20.49
C SER A 144 -15.38 -7.65 -20.69
N ASP A 145 -14.46 -6.72 -20.41
CA ASP A 145 -13.02 -6.99 -20.35
C ASP A 145 -12.40 -6.14 -19.23
N PRO A 146 -12.25 -6.70 -18.02
CA PRO A 146 -11.75 -5.94 -16.88
C PRO A 146 -10.25 -5.65 -16.95
N ARG A 147 -9.56 -6.07 -18.02
CA ARG A 147 -8.16 -5.72 -18.30
C ARG A 147 -7.99 -4.54 -19.24
N ASP A 148 -9.07 -4.10 -19.89
CA ASP A 148 -9.10 -2.97 -20.83
C ASP A 148 -10.14 -1.94 -20.37
N THR A 149 -9.75 -1.11 -19.41
CA THR A 149 -10.66 -0.32 -18.58
C THR A 149 -10.34 1.17 -18.52
N VAL A 150 -9.17 1.61 -18.98
CA VAL A 150 -8.72 3.01 -18.92
C VAL A 150 -8.23 3.47 -20.29
N LEU A 151 -8.85 4.54 -20.80
CA LEU A 151 -8.51 5.18 -22.05
C LEU A 151 -7.64 6.42 -21.82
N TYR A 152 -6.78 6.74 -22.81
CA TYR A 152 -6.06 8.02 -22.86
C TYR A 152 -6.89 9.04 -23.66
N ASP A 153 -7.25 10.15 -23.02
CA ASP A 153 -8.06 11.22 -23.61
C ASP A 153 -7.13 12.26 -24.29
N GLU A 154 -6.81 12.02 -25.56
CA GLU A 154 -5.96 12.90 -26.37
C GLU A 154 -6.46 14.35 -26.45
N PRO A 155 -7.78 14.61 -26.67
CA PRO A 155 -8.32 15.97 -26.59
C PRO A 155 -8.05 16.67 -25.24
N GLU A 156 -8.27 15.98 -24.12
CA GLU A 156 -7.98 16.56 -22.81
C GLU A 156 -6.48 16.79 -22.61
N ALA A 157 -5.63 15.86 -23.05
CA ALA A 157 -4.19 16.01 -22.97
C ALA A 157 -3.70 17.26 -23.73
N ALA A 158 -4.24 17.50 -24.92
CA ALA A 158 -3.95 18.72 -25.70
C ALA A 158 -4.46 20.00 -25.01
N ALA A 159 -5.65 19.94 -24.41
CA ALA A 159 -6.20 21.07 -23.65
C ALA A 159 -5.35 21.40 -22.40
N ILE A 160 -4.90 20.37 -21.66
CA ILE A 160 -3.96 20.53 -20.54
C ILE A 160 -2.66 21.17 -21.03
N ALA A 161 -2.08 20.68 -22.13
CA ALA A 161 -0.84 21.23 -22.68
C ALA A 161 -0.96 22.73 -23.01
N GLY A 162 -2.06 23.13 -23.66
CA GLY A 162 -2.33 24.55 -23.94
C GLY A 162 -2.48 25.40 -22.67
N ARG A 163 -3.11 24.88 -21.61
CA ARG A 163 -3.17 25.57 -20.31
C ARG A 163 -1.79 25.66 -19.65
N VAL A 164 -0.98 24.62 -19.73
CA VAL A 164 0.38 24.62 -19.17
C VAL A 164 1.25 25.68 -19.84
N GLU A 165 1.14 25.85 -21.17
CA GLU A 165 1.82 26.93 -21.90
C GLU A 165 1.34 28.32 -21.43
N ALA A 166 0.05 28.48 -21.13
CA ALA A 166 -0.53 29.76 -20.75
C ALA A 166 -0.28 30.17 -19.28
N ILE A 167 -0.39 29.24 -18.33
CA ILE A 167 -0.39 29.54 -16.89
C ILE A 167 0.61 28.70 -16.06
N GLY A 168 1.46 27.90 -16.72
CA GLY A 168 2.44 27.04 -16.04
C GLY A 168 1.83 25.77 -15.46
N SER A 169 2.47 25.20 -14.43
CA SER A 169 2.12 23.90 -13.85
C SER A 169 0.66 23.78 -13.41
N ASP A 170 0.05 24.87 -12.97
CA ASP A 170 -1.35 24.90 -12.53
C ASP A 170 -2.33 24.63 -13.68
N GLY A 171 -1.88 24.71 -14.94
CA GLY A 171 -2.66 24.27 -16.12
C GLY A 171 -3.00 22.77 -16.13
N THR A 172 -2.31 21.98 -15.31
CA THR A 172 -2.59 20.55 -15.08
C THR A 172 -3.71 20.30 -14.05
N LEU A 173 -4.32 21.35 -13.50
CA LEU A 173 -5.42 21.23 -12.55
C LEU A 173 -6.77 21.27 -13.25
N LEU A 174 -7.79 20.66 -12.64
CA LEU A 174 -9.17 20.73 -13.16
C LEU A 174 -9.70 22.16 -13.07
N THR A 175 -10.43 22.57 -14.11
CA THR A 175 -11.07 23.88 -14.21
C THR A 175 -12.58 23.76 -14.30
N LEU A 176 -13.29 24.81 -13.88
CA LEU A 176 -14.71 24.98 -14.17
C LEU A 176 -14.91 25.43 -15.63
N GLY A 177 -16.18 25.46 -16.08
CA GLY A 177 -16.54 25.87 -17.44
C GLY A 177 -16.17 27.32 -17.79
N ASP A 178 -15.92 28.18 -16.79
CA ASP A 178 -15.42 29.55 -16.97
C ASP A 178 -13.88 29.64 -17.06
N GLY A 179 -13.17 28.51 -16.95
CA GLY A 179 -11.71 28.41 -16.99
C GLY A 179 -11.02 28.63 -15.65
N SER A 180 -11.75 28.92 -14.57
CA SER A 180 -11.17 29.04 -13.23
C SER A 180 -10.75 27.68 -12.66
N ILE A 181 -9.65 27.62 -11.90
CA ILE A 181 -9.22 26.39 -11.22
C ILE A 181 -10.28 26.00 -10.19
N TYR A 182 -10.75 24.75 -10.27
CA TYR A 182 -11.77 24.26 -9.36
C TYR A 182 -11.18 24.02 -7.97
N ARG A 183 -11.71 24.72 -6.98
CA ARG A 183 -11.29 24.62 -5.58
C ARG A 183 -12.32 23.88 -4.75
N VAL A 184 -11.88 23.02 -3.84
CA VAL A 184 -12.72 22.23 -2.92
C VAL A 184 -12.09 22.20 -1.54
N ASN A 185 -12.82 21.69 -0.54
CA ASN A 185 -12.30 21.55 0.82
C ASN A 185 -11.63 20.19 1.06
N LEU A 186 -10.94 20.06 2.19
CA LEU A 186 -10.23 18.81 2.50
C LEU A 186 -11.21 17.65 2.70
N LEU A 187 -12.40 17.92 3.26
CA LEU A 187 -13.39 16.88 3.48
C LEU A 187 -13.75 16.16 2.18
N GLU A 188 -14.00 16.91 1.11
CA GLU A 188 -14.26 16.35 -0.21
C GLU A 188 -13.05 15.54 -0.71
N LYS A 189 -11.84 16.07 -0.56
CA LYS A 189 -10.60 15.38 -0.94
C LYS A 189 -10.35 14.08 -0.17
N LEU A 190 -10.83 13.97 1.07
CA LEU A 190 -10.75 12.74 1.88
C LEU A 190 -11.89 11.77 1.57
N LEU A 191 -13.05 12.28 1.15
CA LEU A 191 -14.23 11.49 0.84
C LEU A 191 -14.16 10.83 -0.55
N VAL A 192 -13.70 11.54 -1.58
CA VAL A 192 -13.60 11.02 -2.95
C VAL A 192 -12.84 9.68 -3.05
N PRO A 193 -11.64 9.48 -2.46
CA PRO A 193 -10.96 8.19 -2.52
C PRO A 193 -11.73 7.08 -1.77
N VAL A 194 -12.46 7.40 -0.69
CA VAL A 194 -13.35 6.44 -0.01
C VAL A 194 -14.47 5.98 -0.94
N LEU A 195 -15.19 6.93 -1.55
CA LEU A 195 -16.29 6.61 -2.46
C LEU A 195 -15.81 5.83 -3.68
N SER A 196 -14.64 6.17 -4.21
CA SER A 196 -14.06 5.47 -5.36
C SER A 196 -13.66 4.03 -5.02
N LYS A 197 -13.16 3.79 -3.80
CA LYS A 197 -12.83 2.43 -3.33
C LYS A 197 -14.09 1.64 -2.98
N LEU A 198 -15.04 2.23 -2.26
CA LEU A 198 -16.33 1.58 -1.96
C LEU A 198 -17.13 1.29 -3.23
N GLY A 199 -17.08 2.15 -4.24
CA GLY A 199 -17.66 1.89 -5.57
C GLY A 199 -17.09 0.64 -6.27
N ASN A 200 -15.96 0.11 -5.80
CA ASN A 200 -15.32 -1.11 -6.25
C ASN A 200 -15.33 -2.23 -5.19
N LEU A 201 -16.12 -2.09 -4.12
CA LEU A 201 -16.23 -3.10 -3.07
C LEU A 201 -16.99 -4.33 -3.57
N VAL A 202 -16.38 -5.50 -3.42
CA VAL A 202 -17.01 -6.81 -3.60
C VAL A 202 -17.18 -7.46 -2.21
N PRO A 203 -18.40 -7.53 -1.66
CA PRO A 203 -18.63 -8.09 -0.33
C PRO A 203 -18.13 -9.53 -0.19
N GLY A 204 -17.34 -9.77 0.86
CA GLY A 204 -16.64 -11.03 1.11
C GLY A 204 -15.40 -11.27 0.24
N GLY A 205 -15.06 -10.37 -0.69
CA GLY A 205 -13.97 -10.57 -1.65
C GLY A 205 -12.86 -9.52 -1.63
N GLY A 206 -13.17 -8.24 -1.36
CA GLY A 206 -12.19 -7.14 -1.30
C GLY A 206 -12.49 -6.00 -2.27
N ILE A 207 -11.51 -5.14 -2.54
CA ILE A 207 -11.62 -4.04 -3.51
C ILE A 207 -11.21 -4.53 -4.90
N TRP A 208 -12.07 -4.35 -5.90
CA TRP A 208 -11.82 -4.80 -7.27
C TRP A 208 -10.65 -4.05 -7.94
N MET A 209 -9.70 -4.81 -8.48
CA MET A 209 -8.49 -4.31 -9.13
C MET A 209 -8.70 -4.13 -10.64
N ASN A 210 -9.39 -3.06 -11.05
CA ASN A 210 -9.87 -2.88 -12.43
C ASN A 210 -9.33 -1.63 -13.14
N THR A 211 -8.15 -1.13 -12.75
CA THR A 211 -7.59 0.15 -13.24
C THR A 211 -6.28 0.01 -14.01
N GLN A 212 -6.09 -1.11 -14.71
CA GLN A 212 -4.94 -1.43 -15.59
C GLN A 212 -3.54 -1.39 -14.93
N ARG A 213 -3.47 -1.26 -13.61
CA ARG A 213 -2.23 -1.32 -12.84
C ARG A 213 -2.42 -2.19 -11.59
N PRO A 214 -1.35 -2.86 -11.16
CA PRO A 214 -1.38 -3.66 -9.94
C PRO A 214 -1.43 -2.77 -8.69
N GLU A 215 -1.20 -3.38 -7.54
CA GLU A 215 -0.88 -2.68 -6.30
C GLU A 215 0.63 -2.70 -6.04
N TRP A 216 1.07 -2.89 -4.79
CA TRP A 216 2.49 -2.86 -4.41
C TRP A 216 3.33 -3.90 -5.16
N ASN A 217 2.84 -5.14 -5.27
CA ASN A 217 3.57 -6.24 -5.90
C ASN A 217 3.36 -6.28 -7.43
N ASP A 218 4.23 -5.61 -8.16
CA ASP A 218 4.20 -5.61 -9.63
C ASP A 218 4.41 -7.00 -10.26
N ALA A 219 5.02 -7.96 -9.54
CA ALA A 219 5.16 -9.32 -10.03
C ALA A 219 3.83 -10.10 -10.06
N ASN A 220 2.80 -9.63 -9.34
CA ASN A 220 1.43 -10.15 -9.38
C ASN A 220 0.50 -9.30 -10.28
N ASN A 221 1.05 -8.66 -11.32
CA ASN A 221 0.28 -7.78 -12.19
C ASN A 221 -0.82 -8.44 -13.03
N ALA A 222 -0.82 -9.76 -13.20
CA ALA A 222 -1.90 -10.46 -13.93
C ALA A 222 -3.18 -10.62 -13.08
N LEU A 223 -3.12 -10.30 -11.77
CA LEU A 223 -4.31 -10.13 -10.94
C LEU A 223 -5.17 -8.96 -11.41
N VAL A 224 -4.60 -7.95 -12.10
CA VAL A 224 -5.39 -6.84 -12.63
C VAL A 224 -6.48 -7.38 -13.57
N GLY A 225 -7.71 -6.93 -13.32
CA GLY A 225 -8.93 -7.31 -13.98
C GLY A 225 -9.82 -8.22 -13.14
N PHE A 226 -9.30 -9.35 -12.65
CA PHE A 226 -10.12 -10.29 -11.85
C PHE A 226 -9.76 -10.30 -10.37
N GLY A 227 -8.69 -9.62 -9.98
CA GLY A 227 -8.20 -9.57 -8.62
C GLY A 227 -9.07 -8.71 -7.72
N LEU A 228 -9.24 -9.15 -6.48
CA LEU A 228 -9.84 -8.40 -5.40
C LEU A 228 -8.80 -8.24 -4.29
N SER A 229 -8.55 -7.00 -3.87
CA SER A 229 -7.57 -6.68 -2.84
C SER A 229 -8.21 -6.62 -1.45
N MET A 230 -7.91 -7.62 -0.62
CA MET A 230 -8.16 -7.54 0.82
C MET A 230 -7.12 -6.64 1.52
N VAL A 231 -5.94 -6.48 0.92
CA VAL A 231 -4.89 -5.57 1.39
C VAL A 231 -5.41 -4.14 1.44
N THR A 232 -5.92 -3.62 0.33
CA THR A 232 -6.48 -2.27 0.26
C THR A 232 -7.75 -2.14 1.10
N LEU A 233 -8.55 -3.21 1.23
CA LEU A 233 -9.72 -3.22 2.12
C LEU A 233 -9.30 -3.01 3.61
N CYS A 234 -8.24 -3.69 4.05
CA CYS A 234 -7.70 -3.54 5.41
C CYS A 234 -7.20 -2.11 5.68
N TYR A 235 -6.52 -1.49 4.71
CA TYR A 235 -6.09 -0.09 4.86
C TYR A 235 -7.25 0.91 4.73
N LEU A 236 -8.27 0.62 3.92
CA LEU A 236 -9.50 1.42 3.86
C LEU A 236 -10.22 1.41 5.22
N ARG A 237 -10.25 0.26 5.91
CA ARG A 237 -10.76 0.18 7.29
C ARG A 237 -10.05 1.15 8.23
N ARG A 238 -8.72 1.10 8.26
CA ARG A 238 -7.88 2.00 9.08
C ARG A 238 -8.12 3.46 8.71
N TYR A 239 -8.17 3.76 7.40
CA TYR A 239 -8.44 5.09 6.88
C TYR A 239 -9.79 5.63 7.37
N LEU A 240 -10.86 4.83 7.30
CA LEU A 240 -12.20 5.23 7.75
C LEU A 240 -12.24 5.51 9.26
N LYS A 241 -11.51 4.73 10.08
CA LYS A 241 -11.38 5.01 11.51
C LYS A 241 -10.67 6.33 11.76
N VAL A 242 -9.59 6.61 11.05
CA VAL A 242 -8.87 7.89 11.14
C VAL A 242 -9.76 9.05 10.66
N PHE A 243 -10.50 8.84 9.57
CA PHE A 243 -11.41 9.86 9.04
C PHE A 243 -12.54 10.18 10.02
N ALA A 244 -13.12 9.17 10.66
CA ALA A 244 -14.10 9.35 11.74
C ALA A 244 -13.51 10.12 12.93
N CYS A 245 -12.26 9.85 13.32
CA CYS A 245 -11.58 10.61 14.37
C CYS A 245 -11.41 12.09 14.00
N ILE A 246 -11.00 12.39 12.76
CA ILE A 246 -10.87 13.77 12.26
C ILE A 246 -12.23 14.49 12.29
N LEU A 247 -13.30 13.82 11.88
CA LEU A 247 -14.66 14.37 11.89
C LEU A 247 -15.17 14.63 13.31
N ALA A 248 -14.89 13.72 14.25
CA ALA A 248 -15.34 13.83 15.63
C ALA A 248 -14.60 14.91 16.44
N ASP A 249 -13.36 15.22 16.07
CA ASP A 249 -12.58 16.33 16.67
C ASP A 249 -12.94 17.70 16.07
N GLY A 250 -13.60 17.70 14.90
CA GLY A 250 -14.03 18.91 14.20
C GLY A 250 -15.16 19.65 14.92
N LYS A 251 -15.19 20.98 14.76
CA LYS A 251 -16.27 21.85 15.29
C LYS A 251 -17.41 22.08 14.31
N GLU A 252 -17.16 21.86 13.03
CA GLU A 252 -18.14 22.07 11.97
C GLU A 252 -19.08 20.87 11.86
N GLU A 253 -20.38 21.13 11.83
CA GLU A 253 -21.39 20.08 11.65
C GLU A 253 -21.81 19.90 10.19
N ARG A 254 -21.42 20.83 9.32
CA ARG A 254 -21.90 20.91 7.94
C ARG A 254 -20.79 21.33 6.99
N PHE A 255 -20.68 20.62 5.87
CA PHE A 255 -19.66 20.87 4.86
C PHE A 255 -20.29 21.04 3.47
N SER A 256 -19.77 21.99 2.72
CA SER A 256 -20.10 22.20 1.30
C SER A 256 -19.21 21.31 0.45
N VAL A 257 -19.79 20.41 -0.34
CA VAL A 257 -19.06 19.57 -1.30
C VAL A 257 -19.66 19.76 -2.69
N SER A 258 -18.96 19.36 -3.75
CA SER A 258 -19.53 19.30 -5.10
C SER A 258 -20.84 18.52 -5.12
N ALA A 259 -21.83 19.00 -5.88
CA ALA A 259 -23.11 18.31 -6.02
C ALA A 259 -22.94 16.86 -6.52
N GLU A 260 -22.02 16.66 -7.46
CA GLU A 260 -21.64 15.35 -8.00
C GLU A 260 -21.14 14.40 -6.90
N VAL A 261 -20.35 14.90 -5.96
CA VAL A 261 -19.80 14.11 -4.84
C VAL A 261 -20.87 13.79 -3.81
N ALA A 262 -21.74 14.75 -3.49
CA ALA A 262 -22.86 14.51 -2.57
C ALA A 262 -23.84 13.45 -3.12
N ASP A 263 -24.17 13.52 -4.41
CA ASP A 263 -25.03 12.53 -5.06
C ASP A 263 -24.40 11.14 -5.04
N PHE A 264 -23.08 11.04 -5.30
CA PHE A 264 -22.37 9.77 -5.24
C PHE A 264 -22.30 9.22 -3.81
N PHE A 265 -22.02 10.07 -2.82
CA PHE A 265 -22.05 9.73 -1.39
C PHE A 265 -23.41 9.18 -0.96
N ALA A 266 -24.50 9.87 -1.28
CA ALA A 266 -25.85 9.44 -0.97
C ALA A 266 -26.18 8.10 -1.65
N GLY A 267 -25.85 7.96 -2.94
CA GLY A 267 -26.10 6.72 -3.70
C GLY A 267 -25.37 5.50 -3.12
N ILE A 268 -24.09 5.64 -2.76
CA ILE A 268 -23.35 4.54 -2.11
C ILE A 268 -24.00 4.21 -0.75
N GLY A 269 -24.33 5.23 0.04
CA GLY A 269 -25.00 5.04 1.34
C GLY A 269 -26.32 4.27 1.24
N ASP A 270 -27.14 4.60 0.24
CA ASP A 270 -28.42 3.92 -0.02
C ASP A 270 -28.22 2.45 -0.37
N VAL A 271 -27.24 2.12 -1.22
CA VAL A 271 -26.94 0.72 -1.57
C VAL A 271 -26.47 -0.07 -0.36
N LEU A 272 -25.58 0.49 0.46
CA LEU A 272 -25.13 -0.14 1.71
C LEU A 272 -26.30 -0.40 2.64
N GLN A 273 -27.18 0.60 2.84
CA GLN A 273 -28.31 0.51 3.75
C GLN A 273 -29.34 -0.52 3.28
N GLN A 274 -29.65 -0.57 1.98
CA GLN A 274 -30.57 -1.56 1.39
C GLN A 274 -29.99 -2.99 1.44
N SER A 275 -28.67 -3.10 1.46
CA SER A 275 -27.95 -4.37 1.42
C SER A 275 -27.52 -4.87 2.80
N ARG A 276 -27.89 -4.17 3.88
CA ARG A 276 -27.38 -4.45 5.24
C ARG A 276 -27.66 -5.87 5.73
N SER A 277 -28.73 -6.52 5.25
CA SER A 277 -29.03 -7.93 5.57
C SER A 277 -27.99 -8.92 5.04
N MET A 278 -27.12 -8.53 4.09
CA MET A 278 -26.01 -9.38 3.64
C MET A 278 -24.99 -9.65 4.76
N LEU A 279 -25.01 -8.84 5.83
CA LEU A 279 -24.10 -8.97 6.97
C LEU A 279 -24.50 -10.11 7.94
N ASP A 280 -25.72 -10.65 7.81
CA ASP A 280 -26.26 -11.68 8.72
C ASP A 280 -25.65 -13.09 8.49
N GLY A 281 -24.83 -13.26 7.44
CA GLY A 281 -24.24 -14.55 7.10
C GLY A 281 -23.30 -14.51 5.91
N ALA A 282 -23.15 -15.63 5.21
CA ALA A 282 -22.36 -15.70 3.98
C ALA A 282 -23.05 -14.93 2.85
N VAL A 283 -22.28 -14.16 2.07
CA VAL A 283 -22.83 -13.40 0.94
C VAL A 283 -23.16 -14.34 -0.22
N GLU A 284 -24.44 -14.41 -0.57
CA GLU A 284 -24.92 -15.18 -1.72
C GLU A 284 -24.46 -14.56 -3.05
N SER A 285 -24.18 -15.40 -4.04
CA SER A 285 -23.62 -14.99 -5.34
C SER A 285 -24.50 -13.97 -6.09
N GLY A 286 -25.81 -14.17 -6.11
CA GLY A 286 -26.77 -13.24 -6.73
C GLY A 286 -26.89 -11.92 -5.98
N ALA A 287 -26.85 -11.95 -4.65
CA ALA A 287 -26.84 -10.73 -3.82
C ALA A 287 -25.55 -9.93 -4.02
N ARG A 288 -24.40 -10.61 -4.09
CA ARG A 288 -23.09 -10.00 -4.41
C ARG A 288 -23.14 -9.31 -5.77
N LYS A 289 -23.71 -9.97 -6.78
CA LYS A 289 -23.90 -9.37 -8.11
C LYS A 289 -24.74 -8.09 -8.05
N ALA A 290 -25.93 -8.15 -7.43
CA ALA A 290 -26.81 -6.99 -7.33
C ALA A 290 -26.13 -5.79 -6.63
N PHE A 291 -25.36 -6.07 -5.57
CA PHE A 291 -24.57 -5.07 -4.86
C PHE A 291 -23.50 -4.43 -5.76
N VAL A 292 -22.64 -5.25 -6.38
CA VAL A 292 -21.53 -4.78 -7.22
C VAL A 292 -22.04 -4.03 -8.44
N ASP A 293 -23.13 -4.50 -9.06
CA ASP A 293 -23.80 -3.85 -10.18
C ASP A 293 -24.31 -2.44 -9.80
N ALA A 294 -24.92 -2.31 -8.62
CA ALA A 294 -25.45 -1.03 -8.15
C ALA A 294 -24.32 -0.01 -7.91
N LEU A 295 -23.25 -0.42 -7.22
CA LEU A 295 -22.11 0.44 -6.93
C LEU A 295 -21.32 0.81 -8.19
N GLY A 296 -21.13 -0.15 -9.10
CA GLY A 296 -20.42 0.06 -10.36
C GLY A 296 -21.09 1.11 -11.26
N ARG A 297 -22.43 1.04 -11.38
CA ARG A 297 -23.22 2.03 -12.12
C ARG A 297 -23.21 3.41 -11.48
N LEU A 298 -23.26 3.51 -10.14
CA LEU A 298 -23.11 4.78 -9.43
C LEU A 298 -21.73 5.39 -9.69
N GLY A 299 -20.67 4.57 -9.66
CA GLY A 299 -19.32 5.01 -9.98
C GLY A 299 -19.19 5.51 -11.42
N GLU A 300 -19.81 4.84 -12.39
CA GLU A 300 -19.89 5.30 -13.78
C GLU A 300 -20.59 6.65 -13.89
N GLN A 301 -21.80 6.79 -13.33
CA GLN A 301 -22.57 8.04 -13.34
C GLN A 301 -21.78 9.22 -12.76
N TYR A 302 -21.08 9.01 -11.65
CA TYR A 302 -20.21 10.02 -11.05
C TYR A 302 -19.09 10.44 -12.00
N ARG A 303 -18.35 9.46 -12.55
CA ARG A 303 -17.23 9.72 -13.46
C ARG A 303 -17.67 10.42 -14.73
N GLU A 304 -18.77 10.02 -15.35
CA GLU A 304 -19.29 10.67 -16.57
C GLU A 304 -19.60 12.15 -16.35
N ARG A 305 -20.19 12.50 -15.19
CA ARG A 305 -20.45 13.88 -14.80
C ARG A 305 -19.16 14.67 -14.61
N VAL A 306 -18.18 14.12 -13.92
CA VAL A 306 -16.89 14.77 -13.67
C VAL A 306 -16.05 14.90 -14.95
N TYR A 307 -16.04 13.88 -15.81
CA TYR A 307 -15.34 13.90 -17.11
C TYR A 307 -15.96 14.91 -18.09
N SER A 308 -17.26 15.18 -17.96
CA SER A 308 -17.94 16.27 -18.69
C SER A 308 -17.63 17.67 -18.12
N GLY A 309 -16.92 17.74 -16.99
CA GLY A 309 -16.63 18.95 -16.24
C GLY A 309 -17.58 19.15 -15.05
N PHE A 310 -17.02 19.48 -13.88
CA PHE A 310 -17.81 19.82 -12.69
C PHE A 310 -18.79 20.97 -12.98
N SER A 311 -20.03 20.83 -12.49
CA SER A 311 -21.06 21.86 -12.64
C SER A 311 -20.75 23.16 -11.88
N GLY A 312 -19.85 23.10 -10.89
CA GLY A 312 -19.65 24.16 -9.89
C GLY A 312 -20.76 24.21 -8.83
N GLY A 313 -21.79 23.37 -8.94
CA GLY A 313 -22.84 23.23 -7.95
C GLY A 313 -22.31 22.68 -6.62
N ARG A 314 -22.89 23.15 -5.52
CA ARG A 314 -22.55 22.72 -4.16
C ARG A 314 -23.75 22.10 -3.47
N SER A 315 -23.50 21.03 -2.73
CA SER A 315 -24.45 20.35 -1.87
C SER A 315 -23.87 20.25 -0.46
N SER A 316 -24.76 20.13 0.51
CA SER A 316 -24.38 20.04 1.92
C SER A 316 -24.36 18.60 2.38
N VAL A 317 -23.29 18.20 3.08
CA VAL A 317 -23.22 16.96 3.86
C VAL A 317 -22.99 17.29 5.33
N THR A 318 -23.42 16.42 6.25
CA THR A 318 -23.31 16.68 7.69
C THR A 318 -22.42 15.67 8.40
N THR A 319 -21.83 16.07 9.52
CA THR A 319 -21.00 15.19 10.35
C THR A 319 -21.75 13.93 10.80
N PRO A 320 -23.02 14.01 11.28
CA PRO A 320 -23.79 12.81 11.59
C PRO A 320 -23.98 11.86 10.40
N ASP A 321 -24.31 12.37 9.21
CA ASP A 321 -24.49 11.54 8.01
C ASP A 321 -23.18 10.86 7.60
N LEU A 322 -22.07 11.59 7.65
CA LEU A 322 -20.74 11.06 7.35
C LEU A 322 -20.32 9.97 8.35
N LEU A 323 -20.54 10.18 9.65
CA LEU A 323 -20.21 9.19 10.67
C LEU A 323 -21.08 7.94 10.55
N ALA A 324 -22.39 8.08 10.28
CA ALA A 324 -23.29 6.96 10.04
C ALA A 324 -22.90 6.17 8.78
N PHE A 325 -22.52 6.87 7.71
CA PHE A 325 -21.98 6.25 6.49
C PHE A 325 -20.68 5.48 6.76
N ILE A 326 -19.75 6.08 7.52
CA ILE A 326 -18.49 5.44 7.89
C ILE A 326 -18.74 4.20 8.73
N GLU A 327 -19.62 4.27 9.73
CA GLU A 327 -19.99 3.13 10.58
C GLU A 327 -20.53 1.97 9.74
N LEU A 328 -21.51 2.23 8.87
CA LEU A 328 -22.07 1.21 7.99
C LEU A 328 -21.02 0.65 7.01
N SER A 329 -20.15 1.51 6.46
CA SER A 329 -19.06 1.07 5.59
C SER A 329 -18.09 0.14 6.34
N LEU A 330 -17.77 0.46 7.60
CA LEU A 330 -16.95 -0.40 8.46
C LEU A 330 -17.62 -1.74 8.73
N GLU A 331 -18.95 -1.79 8.91
CA GLU A 331 -19.66 -3.08 9.08
C GLU A 331 -19.45 -4.02 7.87
N PHE A 332 -19.59 -3.51 6.64
CA PHE A 332 -19.33 -4.30 5.42
C PHE A 332 -17.87 -4.71 5.25
N ILE A 333 -16.95 -3.82 5.60
CA ILE A 333 -15.50 -4.09 5.54
C ILE A 333 -15.13 -5.16 6.58
N ASP A 334 -15.58 -5.01 7.82
CA ASP A 334 -15.28 -5.92 8.93
C ASP A 334 -15.88 -7.30 8.69
N HIS A 335 -17.10 -7.37 8.13
CA HIS A 335 -17.70 -8.62 7.65
C HIS A 335 -16.85 -9.28 6.57
N SER A 336 -16.38 -8.51 5.59
CA SER A 336 -15.54 -9.03 4.51
C SER A 336 -14.16 -9.50 5.02
N ILE A 337 -13.56 -8.80 5.99
CA ILE A 337 -12.30 -9.24 6.64
C ILE A 337 -12.53 -10.54 7.40
N ALA A 338 -13.62 -10.65 8.18
CA ALA A 338 -13.97 -11.86 8.92
C ALA A 338 -14.14 -13.07 7.98
N ALA A 339 -14.83 -12.88 6.85
CA ALA A 339 -15.04 -13.91 5.84
C ALA A 339 -13.75 -14.36 5.12
N ASN A 340 -12.64 -13.62 5.27
CA ASN A 340 -11.36 -13.90 4.64
C ASN A 340 -10.30 -14.47 5.59
N ARG A 341 -10.71 -14.88 6.80
CA ARG A 341 -9.86 -15.66 7.70
C ARG A 341 -9.74 -17.10 7.20
N ARG A 342 -8.51 -17.60 7.13
CA ARG A 342 -8.19 -18.96 6.69
C ARG A 342 -8.21 -19.94 7.86
N PRO A 343 -8.37 -21.26 7.59
CA PRO A 343 -8.30 -22.29 8.61
C PRO A 343 -6.94 -22.40 9.33
N ASP A 344 -5.87 -21.88 8.72
CA ASP A 344 -4.51 -21.86 9.29
C ASP A 344 -4.22 -20.59 10.12
N GLY A 345 -5.26 -19.78 10.40
CA GLY A 345 -5.16 -18.54 11.19
C GLY A 345 -4.71 -17.32 10.39
N LEU A 346 -4.24 -17.49 9.15
CA LEU A 346 -3.86 -16.40 8.25
C LEU A 346 -5.07 -15.74 7.59
N TYR A 347 -4.86 -14.63 6.88
CA TYR A 347 -5.89 -13.94 6.11
C TYR A 347 -5.57 -13.94 4.61
N HIS A 348 -6.60 -14.03 3.77
CA HIS A 348 -6.44 -13.89 2.32
C HIS A 348 -5.97 -12.46 1.98
N SER A 349 -4.98 -12.35 1.09
CA SER A 349 -4.43 -11.06 0.63
C SER A 349 -5.11 -10.57 -0.63
N TYR A 350 -5.23 -11.49 -1.60
CA TYR A 350 -5.88 -11.27 -2.87
C TYR A 350 -6.81 -12.44 -3.18
N ASN A 351 -7.98 -12.13 -3.73
CA ASN A 351 -8.94 -13.10 -4.23
C ASN A 351 -9.18 -12.88 -5.72
N LEU A 352 -9.95 -13.75 -6.36
CA LEU A 352 -10.44 -13.60 -7.72
C LEU A 352 -11.96 -13.49 -7.73
N ILE A 353 -12.51 -12.63 -8.58
CA ILE A 353 -13.94 -12.58 -8.88
C ILE A 353 -14.26 -13.36 -10.15
N HIS A 354 -15.34 -14.12 -10.11
CA HIS A 354 -15.94 -14.78 -11.28
C HIS A 354 -17.25 -14.08 -11.63
N PHE A 355 -17.31 -13.47 -12.80
CA PHE A 355 -18.53 -12.81 -13.30
C PHE A 355 -19.42 -13.83 -14.01
N GLY A 356 -20.57 -14.17 -13.41
CA GLY A 356 -21.61 -15.00 -14.02
C GLY A 356 -22.90 -14.20 -14.31
N PRO A 357 -23.80 -14.74 -15.16
CA PRO A 357 -25.05 -14.08 -15.49
C PRO A 357 -25.98 -13.94 -14.27
N ASP A 358 -26.01 -14.96 -13.41
CA ASP A 358 -26.93 -15.03 -12.26
C ASP A 358 -26.28 -14.66 -10.91
N GLY A 359 -24.95 -14.47 -10.89
CA GLY A 359 -24.21 -14.22 -9.66
C GLY A 359 -22.72 -14.02 -9.87
N TYR A 360 -22.06 -13.40 -8.90
CA TYR A 360 -20.61 -13.24 -8.87
C TYR A 360 -20.02 -14.08 -7.75
N ASP A 361 -19.03 -14.92 -8.03
CA ASP A 361 -18.36 -15.78 -7.03
C ASP A 361 -16.96 -15.26 -6.69
N VAL A 362 -16.48 -15.64 -5.50
CA VAL A 362 -15.13 -15.29 -5.02
C VAL A 362 -14.31 -16.57 -4.90
N GLU A 363 -13.18 -16.62 -5.60
CA GLU A 363 -12.17 -17.68 -5.47
C GLU A 363 -10.98 -17.16 -4.67
N HIS A 364 -10.55 -17.94 -3.68
CA HIS A 364 -9.42 -17.58 -2.82
C HIS A 364 -8.09 -18.03 -3.39
N LEU A 365 -7.06 -17.20 -3.22
CA LEU A 365 -5.68 -17.54 -3.56
C LEU A 365 -4.90 -18.11 -2.36
N TYR A 366 -3.71 -18.60 -2.65
CA TYR A 366 -2.73 -19.07 -1.67
C TYR A 366 -2.32 -17.95 -0.70
N GLU A 367 -1.76 -18.34 0.45
CA GLU A 367 -1.30 -17.42 1.48
C GLU A 367 -0.23 -16.46 0.94
N MET A 368 -0.30 -15.18 1.33
CA MET A 368 0.72 -14.19 0.98
C MET A 368 1.04 -13.32 2.20
N LEU A 369 2.31 -12.91 2.35
CA LEU A 369 2.76 -12.12 3.49
C LEU A 369 2.06 -10.75 3.58
N GLU A 370 1.76 -10.15 2.43
CA GLU A 370 1.21 -8.80 2.34
C GLU A 370 -0.17 -8.65 3.03
N GLY A 371 -1.06 -9.64 2.90
CA GLY A 371 -2.34 -9.61 3.61
C GLY A 371 -2.20 -9.70 5.13
N GLN A 372 -1.13 -10.36 5.61
CA GLN A 372 -0.87 -10.51 7.04
C GLN A 372 -0.42 -9.17 7.63
N VAL A 373 0.47 -8.47 6.90
CA VAL A 373 0.86 -7.10 7.20
C VAL A 373 -0.35 -6.16 7.21
N ALA A 374 -1.20 -6.27 6.19
CA ALA A 374 -2.37 -5.40 6.03
C ALA A 374 -3.39 -5.60 7.15
N VAL A 375 -3.72 -6.84 7.51
CA VAL A 375 -4.72 -7.13 8.56
C VAL A 375 -4.21 -6.73 9.94
N LEU A 376 -2.92 -6.93 10.26
CA LEU A 376 -2.30 -6.40 11.50
C LEU A 376 -2.37 -4.87 11.54
N SER A 377 -2.15 -4.22 10.39
CA SER A 377 -2.15 -2.76 10.28
C SER A 377 -3.56 -2.16 10.28
N SER A 378 -4.62 -2.96 10.14
CA SER A 378 -6.01 -2.50 9.93
C SER A 378 -6.70 -1.96 11.18
N GLY A 379 -6.17 -2.32 12.37
CA GLY A 379 -6.83 -2.12 13.67
C GLY A 379 -8.06 -3.00 13.88
N TYR A 380 -8.27 -4.04 13.06
CA TYR A 380 -9.37 -5.01 13.18
C TYR A 380 -9.07 -6.06 14.23
N LEU A 381 -7.85 -6.60 14.23
CA LEU A 381 -7.43 -7.64 15.15
C LEU A 381 -7.11 -7.06 16.53
N GLY A 382 -7.55 -7.75 17.57
CA GLY A 382 -7.04 -7.55 18.92
C GLY A 382 -5.65 -8.16 19.11
N PRO A 383 -5.02 -7.95 20.27
CA PRO A 383 -3.71 -8.53 20.60
C PRO A 383 -3.66 -10.06 20.53
N ASP A 384 -4.71 -10.76 20.99
CA ASP A 384 -4.76 -12.22 20.99
C ASP A 384 -4.94 -12.77 19.56
N ASP A 385 -5.83 -12.19 18.76
CA ASP A 385 -6.00 -12.59 17.34
C ASP A 385 -4.72 -12.30 16.53
N SER A 386 -4.03 -11.20 16.84
CA SER A 386 -2.75 -10.85 16.23
C SER A 386 -1.67 -11.88 16.57
N LEU A 387 -1.64 -12.35 17.82
CA LEU A 387 -0.74 -13.41 18.25
C LEU A 387 -1.04 -14.73 17.53
N GLU A 388 -2.31 -15.14 17.46
CA GLU A 388 -2.71 -16.36 16.76
C GLU A 388 -2.31 -16.32 15.28
N MET A 389 -2.51 -15.17 14.62
CA MET A 389 -2.10 -14.99 13.24
C MET A 389 -0.57 -15.05 13.07
N LEU A 390 0.21 -14.42 13.97
CA LEU A 390 1.69 -14.48 13.95
C LEU A 390 2.22 -15.90 14.22
N ASP A 391 1.59 -16.65 15.13
CA ASP A 391 1.88 -18.07 15.35
C ASP A 391 1.61 -18.89 14.07
N GLY A 392 0.46 -18.65 13.42
CA GLY A 392 0.10 -19.23 12.13
C GLY A 392 1.13 -18.90 11.05
N LEU A 393 1.55 -17.63 10.96
CA LEU A 393 2.55 -17.14 10.02
C LEU A 393 3.90 -17.82 10.20
N ARG A 394 4.34 -17.98 11.45
CA ARG A 394 5.60 -18.68 11.78
C ARG A 394 5.58 -20.16 11.38
N SER A 395 4.42 -20.81 11.46
CA SER A 395 4.23 -22.21 11.08
C SER A 395 3.92 -22.44 9.59
N SER A 396 3.71 -21.36 8.83
CA SER A 396 3.24 -21.42 7.44
C SER A 396 4.34 -21.79 6.43
N ARG A 397 3.93 -22.05 5.18
CA ARG A 397 4.85 -22.30 4.06
C ARG A 397 5.58 -21.05 3.57
N ILE A 398 5.21 -19.86 4.05
CA ILE A 398 5.94 -18.63 3.73
C ILE A 398 7.09 -18.37 4.70
N TYR A 399 7.20 -19.10 5.82
CA TYR A 399 8.39 -19.06 6.65
C TYR A 399 9.57 -19.80 5.97
N ARG A 400 10.70 -19.12 5.85
CA ARG A 400 11.94 -19.60 5.23
C ARG A 400 13.03 -19.73 6.29
N SER A 401 13.31 -20.96 6.71
CA SER A 401 14.11 -21.28 7.90
C SER A 401 15.60 -20.97 7.77
N ASP A 402 16.21 -21.17 6.59
CA ASP A 402 17.64 -20.88 6.36
C ASP A 402 18.01 -19.40 6.60
N GLN A 403 17.04 -18.50 6.37
CA GLN A 403 17.17 -17.06 6.61
C GLN A 403 16.40 -16.57 7.84
N ASN A 404 15.63 -17.44 8.52
CA ASN A 404 14.74 -17.09 9.64
C ASN A 404 13.84 -15.88 9.30
N SER A 405 13.19 -15.90 8.14
CA SER A 405 12.39 -14.78 7.65
C SER A 405 11.28 -15.29 6.72
N TYR A 406 10.55 -14.39 6.06
CA TYR A 406 9.31 -14.70 5.35
C TYR A 406 9.41 -14.41 3.84
N LEU A 407 8.90 -15.34 3.03
CA LEU A 407 8.64 -15.18 1.61
C LEU A 407 7.38 -14.32 1.39
N LEU A 408 7.24 -13.73 0.20
CA LEU A 408 5.98 -13.07 -0.17
C LEU A 408 4.82 -14.05 -0.32
N TYR A 409 5.10 -15.26 -0.79
CA TYR A 409 4.17 -16.36 -1.01
C TYR A 409 4.94 -17.68 -1.05
N PRO A 410 4.25 -18.84 -0.90
CA PRO A 410 4.91 -20.13 -0.81
C PRO A 410 5.79 -20.40 -2.02
N ASP A 411 6.97 -20.95 -1.76
CA ASP A 411 7.76 -21.56 -2.82
C ASP A 411 7.01 -22.78 -3.36
N LYS A 412 6.91 -22.91 -4.67
CA LYS A 412 6.09 -23.93 -5.35
C LYS A 412 6.93 -24.73 -6.32
N PRO A 413 6.83 -26.08 -6.30
CA PRO A 413 7.40 -26.90 -7.35
C PRO A 413 6.85 -26.47 -8.71
N GLN A 414 7.73 -26.18 -9.66
CA GLN A 414 7.35 -25.84 -11.03
C GLN A 414 7.21 -27.12 -11.86
N VAL A 415 6.19 -27.13 -12.74
CA VAL A 415 6.03 -28.19 -13.74
C VAL A 415 7.23 -28.13 -14.69
N ARG A 416 7.90 -29.27 -14.92
CA ARG A 416 9.07 -29.32 -15.79
C ARG A 416 8.67 -29.06 -17.23
N PHE A 417 9.63 -28.63 -18.05
CA PHE A 417 9.37 -28.27 -19.45
C PHE A 417 8.62 -29.36 -20.24
N LEU A 418 9.04 -30.63 -20.12
CA LEU A 418 8.43 -31.77 -20.83
C LEU A 418 7.04 -32.17 -20.30
N GLU A 419 6.66 -31.68 -19.12
CA GLU A 419 5.39 -32.02 -18.46
C GLU A 419 4.35 -30.90 -18.62
N ARG A 420 4.78 -29.69 -19.03
CA ARG A 420 3.96 -28.47 -18.96
C ARG A 420 2.86 -28.37 -20.02
N ASN A 421 3.09 -28.94 -21.18
CA ASN A 421 2.18 -28.89 -22.32
C ASN A 421 1.75 -30.32 -22.70
N VAL A 422 1.16 -31.06 -21.76
CA VAL A 422 0.69 -32.43 -21.99
C VAL A 422 -0.81 -32.46 -21.72
N VAL A 423 -1.59 -32.76 -22.75
CA VAL A 423 -3.04 -32.91 -22.63
C VAL A 423 -3.35 -34.25 -21.97
N ASP A 424 -4.22 -34.25 -20.96
CA ASP A 424 -4.67 -35.48 -20.32
C ASP A 424 -5.35 -36.40 -21.36
N PRO A 425 -4.97 -37.69 -21.46
CA PRO A 425 -5.56 -38.60 -22.43
C PRO A 425 -7.09 -38.65 -22.37
N SER A 426 -7.70 -38.50 -21.20
CA SER A 426 -9.16 -38.48 -21.05
C SER A 426 -9.83 -37.30 -21.75
N LEU A 427 -9.16 -36.15 -21.87
CA LEU A 427 -9.64 -34.97 -22.58
C LEU A 427 -9.49 -35.13 -24.10
N VAL A 428 -8.49 -35.90 -24.54
CA VAL A 428 -8.33 -36.29 -25.96
C VAL A 428 -9.39 -37.31 -26.34
N ASP A 429 -9.60 -38.33 -25.51
CA ASP A 429 -10.57 -39.41 -25.74
C ASP A 429 -12.03 -38.90 -25.72
N GLY A 430 -12.31 -37.85 -24.95
CA GLY A 430 -13.61 -37.19 -24.86
C GLY A 430 -13.89 -36.13 -25.94
N ASN A 431 -12.95 -35.85 -26.85
CA ASN A 431 -13.06 -34.78 -27.84
C ASN A 431 -12.85 -35.31 -29.27
N GLU A 432 -13.96 -35.54 -29.99
CA GLU A 432 -13.94 -36.10 -31.36
C GLU A 432 -13.16 -35.21 -32.35
N TRP A 433 -13.25 -33.89 -32.20
CA TRP A 433 -12.54 -32.97 -33.09
C TRP A 433 -11.02 -33.07 -32.92
N ILE A 434 -10.52 -33.11 -31.68
CA ILE A 434 -9.09 -33.32 -31.39
C ILE A 434 -8.61 -34.64 -32.03
N GLN A 435 -9.40 -35.71 -31.92
CA GLN A 435 -9.05 -37.01 -32.50
C GLN A 435 -9.01 -36.97 -34.03
N GLU A 436 -9.92 -36.25 -34.68
CA GLU A 436 -9.90 -36.04 -36.13
C GLU A 436 -8.69 -35.20 -36.55
N GLU A 437 -8.38 -34.13 -35.82
CA GLU A 437 -7.22 -33.28 -36.09
C GLU A 437 -5.92 -34.12 -36.06
N LEU A 438 -5.76 -34.96 -35.03
CA LEU A 438 -4.64 -35.89 -34.91
C LEU A 438 -4.62 -36.96 -36.02
N ARG A 439 -5.78 -37.51 -36.42
CA ARG A 439 -5.88 -38.49 -37.53
C ARG A 439 -5.56 -37.88 -38.88
N SER A 440 -5.89 -36.61 -39.09
CA SER A 440 -5.60 -35.86 -40.31
C SER A 440 -4.11 -35.53 -40.49
N GLY A 441 -3.32 -35.60 -39.41
CA GLY A 441 -1.90 -35.25 -39.39
C GLY A 441 -1.65 -33.73 -39.39
N ARG A 442 -2.68 -32.90 -39.24
CA ARG A 442 -2.56 -31.45 -39.04
C ARG A 442 -1.99 -31.20 -37.64
N ILE A 443 -1.15 -30.16 -37.53
CA ILE A 443 -0.50 -29.76 -36.27
C ILE A 443 -0.86 -28.33 -35.87
N ASP A 444 -1.85 -27.71 -36.52
CA ASP A 444 -2.21 -26.30 -36.32
C ASP A 444 -2.59 -26.00 -34.86
N PHE A 445 -3.28 -26.96 -34.21
CA PHE A 445 -3.79 -26.81 -32.85
C PHE A 445 -3.15 -27.76 -31.84
N VAL A 446 -3.04 -29.03 -32.21
CA VAL A 446 -2.51 -30.10 -31.37
C VAL A 446 -1.62 -31.03 -32.18
N GLU A 447 -0.63 -31.62 -31.53
CA GLU A 447 0.26 -32.63 -32.13
C GLU A 447 0.49 -33.80 -31.18
N LYS A 448 0.83 -34.96 -31.73
CA LYS A 448 1.14 -36.17 -30.96
C LYS A 448 2.63 -36.51 -31.09
N ASP A 449 3.33 -36.65 -29.96
CA ASP A 449 4.74 -36.99 -29.94
C ASP A 449 5.02 -38.48 -30.24
N SER A 450 6.30 -38.86 -30.30
CA SER A 450 6.72 -40.25 -30.56
C SER A 450 6.40 -41.23 -29.43
N GLU A 451 6.08 -40.75 -28.22
CA GLU A 451 5.63 -41.56 -27.09
C GLU A 451 4.09 -41.64 -27.00
N GLY A 452 3.39 -40.91 -27.87
CA GLY A 452 1.95 -40.88 -27.97
C GLY A 452 1.25 -39.85 -27.06
N LYS A 453 1.98 -38.92 -26.45
CA LYS A 453 1.42 -37.80 -25.71
C LYS A 453 0.93 -36.72 -26.68
N VAL A 454 -0.12 -36.00 -26.28
CA VAL A 454 -0.70 -34.92 -27.07
C VAL A 454 -0.31 -33.58 -26.46
N HIS A 455 0.08 -32.63 -27.33
CA HIS A 455 0.56 -31.31 -26.97
C HIS A 455 -0.22 -30.26 -27.75
N PHE A 456 -0.48 -29.09 -27.16
CA PHE A 456 -0.93 -27.94 -27.93
C PHE A 456 0.22 -27.37 -28.78
N ASN A 457 -0.09 -26.79 -29.94
CA ASN A 457 0.90 -26.14 -30.78
C ASN A 457 1.60 -25.00 -29.99
N THR A 458 2.93 -24.96 -30.09
CA THR A 458 3.77 -23.99 -29.36
C THR A 458 3.60 -22.53 -29.79
N ALA A 459 2.87 -22.26 -30.88
CA ALA A 459 2.54 -20.92 -31.33
C ALA A 459 1.59 -20.19 -30.36
N PHE A 460 0.79 -20.91 -29.57
CA PHE A 460 -0.14 -20.31 -28.62
C PHE A 460 0.48 -20.05 -27.26
N ARG A 461 0.56 -18.78 -26.89
CA ARG A 461 1.04 -18.33 -25.58
C ARG A 461 -0.11 -18.04 -24.60
N SER A 462 -1.35 -17.98 -25.09
CA SER A 462 -2.53 -17.74 -24.27
C SER A 462 -3.80 -18.29 -24.91
N ALA A 463 -4.86 -18.42 -24.11
CA ALA A 463 -6.18 -18.79 -24.60
C ALA A 463 -6.75 -17.78 -25.61
N ARG A 464 -6.35 -16.50 -25.53
CA ARG A 464 -6.76 -15.45 -26.50
C ARG A 464 -6.15 -15.70 -27.88
N GLU A 465 -4.88 -16.11 -27.94
CA GLU A 465 -4.23 -16.47 -29.20
C GLU A 465 -4.83 -17.73 -29.81
N LEU A 466 -5.14 -18.73 -28.97
CA LEU A 466 -5.86 -19.93 -29.38
C LEU A 466 -7.25 -19.58 -29.94
N ALA A 467 -8.03 -18.78 -29.22
CA ALA A 467 -9.36 -18.36 -29.65
C ALA A 467 -9.33 -17.59 -30.99
N SER A 468 -8.36 -16.69 -31.17
CA SER A 468 -8.19 -15.97 -32.42
C SER A 468 -7.82 -16.88 -33.60
N ALA A 469 -7.03 -17.92 -33.37
CA ALA A 469 -6.73 -18.92 -34.40
C ALA A 469 -7.93 -19.81 -34.71
N ILE A 470 -8.73 -20.16 -33.71
CA ILE A 470 -10.01 -20.89 -33.84
C ILE A 470 -10.99 -20.11 -34.75
N GLU A 471 -11.12 -18.80 -34.58
CA GLU A 471 -12.00 -17.96 -35.41
C GLU A 471 -11.67 -18.01 -36.91
N GLN A 472 -10.41 -18.31 -37.25
CA GLN A 472 -9.97 -18.45 -38.64
C GLN A 472 -10.26 -19.84 -39.23
N ARG A 473 -10.79 -20.78 -38.44
CA ARG A 473 -11.12 -22.16 -38.87
C ARG A 473 -12.61 -22.34 -39.07
N ALA A 474 -13.04 -22.30 -40.33
CA ALA A 474 -14.44 -22.50 -40.71
C ALA A 474 -14.96 -23.95 -40.48
N ASP A 475 -14.07 -24.92 -40.28
CA ASP A 475 -14.39 -26.33 -40.03
C ASP A 475 -14.56 -26.68 -38.54
N LEU A 476 -14.44 -25.70 -37.63
CA LEU A 476 -14.61 -25.90 -36.19
C LEU A 476 -15.97 -25.37 -35.71
N ALA A 477 -16.81 -26.26 -35.17
CA ALA A 477 -18.10 -25.87 -34.60
C ALA A 477 -17.90 -25.08 -33.29
N ALA A 478 -18.85 -24.19 -32.97
CA ALA A 478 -18.76 -23.33 -31.79
C ALA A 478 -18.63 -24.12 -30.46
N GLU A 479 -19.28 -25.28 -30.36
CA GLU A 479 -19.18 -26.14 -29.17
C GLU A 479 -17.79 -26.77 -29.03
N ASP A 480 -17.21 -27.27 -30.12
CA ASP A 480 -15.86 -27.84 -30.13
C ASP A 480 -14.80 -26.77 -29.86
N ALA A 481 -14.99 -25.56 -30.40
CA ALA A 481 -14.18 -24.39 -30.10
C ALA A 481 -14.15 -24.08 -28.60
N ALA A 482 -15.32 -24.04 -27.95
CA ALA A 482 -15.42 -23.82 -26.52
C ALA A 482 -14.72 -24.91 -25.70
N ARG A 483 -14.93 -26.19 -26.06
CA ARG A 483 -14.26 -27.34 -25.42
C ARG A 483 -12.75 -27.33 -25.62
N LEU A 484 -12.25 -26.89 -26.77
CA LEU A 484 -10.80 -26.78 -27.05
C LEU A 484 -10.16 -25.70 -26.18
N VAL A 485 -10.81 -24.56 -26.02
CA VAL A 485 -10.36 -23.49 -25.10
C VAL A 485 -10.39 -23.96 -23.65
N GLU A 486 -11.43 -24.69 -23.24
CA GLU A 486 -11.51 -25.28 -21.90
C GLU A 486 -10.40 -26.32 -21.67
N THR A 487 -10.12 -27.16 -22.66
CA THR A 487 -9.00 -28.13 -22.62
C THR A 487 -7.67 -27.40 -22.47
N TYR A 488 -7.44 -26.33 -23.24
CA TYR A 488 -6.24 -25.50 -23.13
C TYR A 488 -6.10 -24.88 -21.73
N GLU A 489 -7.19 -24.34 -21.18
CA GLU A 489 -7.21 -23.80 -19.83
C GLU A 489 -6.97 -24.88 -18.76
N SER A 490 -7.45 -26.11 -18.96
CA SER A 490 -7.18 -27.22 -18.02
C SER A 490 -5.70 -27.59 -17.95
N VAL A 491 -4.98 -27.48 -19.08
CA VAL A 491 -3.53 -27.76 -19.18
C VAL A 491 -2.72 -26.64 -18.54
N PHE A 492 -3.00 -25.39 -18.91
CA PHE A 492 -2.15 -24.25 -18.52
C PHE A 492 -2.61 -23.49 -17.28
N ARG A 493 -3.88 -23.63 -16.89
CA ARG A 493 -4.52 -22.98 -15.72
C ARG A 493 -4.23 -21.48 -15.65
N HIS A 494 -4.31 -20.79 -16.79
CA HIS A 494 -3.97 -19.38 -16.89
C HIS A 494 -4.86 -18.46 -16.04
N ARG A 495 -6.07 -18.89 -15.67
CA ARG A 495 -6.92 -18.17 -14.71
C ARG A 495 -6.27 -18.03 -13.32
N GLN A 496 -5.39 -18.95 -12.95
CA GLN A 496 -4.64 -18.91 -11.68
C GLN A 496 -3.26 -18.28 -11.83
N PHE A 497 -2.90 -17.80 -13.03
CA PHE A 497 -1.66 -17.07 -13.25
C PHE A 497 -1.80 -15.67 -12.66
N THR A 498 -1.13 -15.44 -11.52
CA THR A 498 -1.16 -14.15 -10.82
C THR A 498 -0.16 -13.16 -11.39
N GLY A 499 0.80 -13.60 -12.20
CA GLY A 499 1.84 -12.78 -12.82
C GLY A 499 3.18 -13.51 -12.81
N ARG A 500 4.27 -12.79 -13.15
CA ARG A 500 5.62 -13.35 -13.21
C ARG A 500 6.15 -13.87 -11.86
N SER A 501 5.54 -13.47 -10.76
CA SER A 501 5.78 -13.95 -9.38
C SER A 501 5.95 -15.46 -9.28
N GLY A 502 5.03 -16.21 -9.87
CA GLY A 502 5.00 -17.68 -9.85
C GLY A 502 5.86 -18.35 -10.92
N SER A 503 6.59 -17.58 -11.73
CA SER A 503 7.36 -18.08 -12.89
C SER A 503 8.79 -17.52 -12.97
N MET A 504 9.28 -16.89 -11.91
CA MET A 504 10.67 -16.42 -11.78
C MET A 504 11.22 -16.76 -10.39
N TYR A 505 12.55 -16.79 -10.24
CA TYR A 505 13.23 -17.30 -9.04
C TYR A 505 14.06 -16.24 -8.28
N LYS A 506 13.93 -14.97 -8.66
CA LYS A 506 14.67 -13.82 -8.11
C LYS A 506 13.70 -12.63 -7.96
N TYR A 507 14.11 -11.55 -7.30
CA TYR A 507 13.28 -10.37 -7.02
C TYR A 507 12.09 -10.77 -6.15
N GLU A 508 10.86 -10.53 -6.60
CA GLU A 508 9.64 -10.97 -5.92
C GLU A 508 9.39 -12.48 -6.09
N GLY A 509 10.09 -13.16 -7.01
CA GLY A 509 9.79 -14.54 -7.41
C GLY A 509 9.93 -15.63 -6.34
N LEU A 510 9.70 -16.86 -6.77
CA LEU A 510 9.70 -18.07 -5.93
C LEU A 510 10.98 -18.23 -5.10
N GLY A 511 10.81 -18.58 -3.84
CA GLY A 511 11.90 -18.79 -2.88
C GLY A 511 12.65 -17.52 -2.48
N SER A 512 12.24 -16.33 -2.96
CA SER A 512 12.89 -15.06 -2.65
C SER A 512 12.20 -14.33 -1.50
N ILE A 513 12.99 -13.90 -0.51
CA ILE A 513 12.53 -12.95 0.52
C ILE A 513 12.60 -11.55 -0.07
N TYR A 514 11.53 -10.77 0.07
CA TYR A 514 11.52 -9.35 -0.31
C TYR A 514 11.47 -8.49 0.97
N TRP A 515 12.60 -7.87 1.31
CA TRP A 515 12.85 -7.34 2.65
C TRP A 515 11.94 -6.18 3.04
N HIS A 516 11.50 -5.38 2.06
CA HIS A 516 10.55 -4.29 2.36
C HIS A 516 9.26 -4.81 3.00
N MET A 517 8.70 -5.93 2.53
CA MET A 517 7.48 -6.49 3.11
C MET A 517 7.73 -7.08 4.52
N VAL A 518 8.91 -7.64 4.76
CA VAL A 518 9.30 -8.13 6.10
C VAL A 518 9.45 -6.96 7.09
N SER A 519 10.04 -5.85 6.68
CA SER A 519 10.12 -4.66 7.53
C SER A 519 8.75 -4.01 7.77
N LYS A 520 7.82 -4.10 6.83
CA LYS A 520 6.42 -3.72 7.08
C LYS A 520 5.75 -4.63 8.12
N LEU A 521 6.03 -5.94 8.09
CA LEU A 521 5.57 -6.87 9.12
C LEU A 521 6.14 -6.49 10.49
N LEU A 522 7.43 -6.17 10.56
CA LEU A 522 8.08 -5.73 11.80
C LEU A 522 7.41 -4.48 12.37
N LEU A 523 7.17 -3.48 11.51
CA LEU A 523 6.48 -2.25 11.91
C LEU A 523 5.04 -2.53 12.37
N ALA A 524 4.28 -3.36 11.66
CA ALA A 524 2.92 -3.72 12.04
C ALA A 524 2.89 -4.46 13.40
N ALA A 525 3.84 -5.36 13.66
CA ALA A 525 3.99 -6.01 14.96
C ALA A 525 4.32 -4.99 16.07
N ALA A 526 5.20 -4.01 15.79
CA ALA A 526 5.48 -2.94 16.73
C ALA A 526 4.24 -2.08 17.02
N GLU A 527 3.44 -1.72 16.00
CA GLU A 527 2.19 -0.98 16.16
C GLU A 527 1.21 -1.74 17.07
N VAL A 528 1.06 -3.06 16.90
CA VAL A 528 0.20 -3.89 17.78
C VAL A 528 0.70 -3.90 19.22
N ILE A 529 2.01 -4.11 19.43
CA ILE A 529 2.61 -4.17 20.77
C ILE A 529 2.53 -2.82 21.50
N THR A 530 2.65 -1.73 20.74
CA THR A 530 2.73 -0.38 21.30
C THR A 530 1.39 0.35 21.31
N ALA A 531 0.32 -0.23 20.74
CA ALA A 531 -1.00 0.37 20.73
C ALA A 531 -1.51 0.71 22.14
N PRO A 532 -2.30 1.79 22.34
CA PRO A 532 -2.88 2.12 23.64
C PRO A 532 -3.75 1.00 24.24
N SER A 533 -4.34 0.13 23.41
CA SER A 533 -5.09 -1.06 23.81
C SER A 533 -4.23 -2.12 24.52
N GLN A 534 -2.90 -1.96 24.57
CA GLN A 534 -2.00 -2.85 25.29
C GLN A 534 -2.29 -2.93 26.80
N ALA A 535 -2.96 -1.93 27.39
CA ALA A 535 -3.33 -1.94 28.80
C ALA A 535 -4.22 -3.15 29.19
N ASP A 536 -5.02 -3.66 28.25
CA ASP A 536 -5.92 -4.80 28.45
C ASP A 536 -5.29 -6.14 28.01
N THR A 537 -4.05 -6.12 27.51
CA THR A 537 -3.35 -7.31 27.01
C THR A 537 -2.73 -8.10 28.16
N SER A 538 -2.92 -9.42 28.17
CA SER A 538 -2.30 -10.27 29.19
C SER A 538 -0.76 -10.17 29.12
N PRO A 539 -0.04 -10.19 30.25
CA PRO A 539 1.43 -10.20 30.24
C PRO A 539 2.03 -11.38 29.44
N GLU A 540 1.29 -12.49 29.32
CA GLU A 540 1.73 -13.63 28.50
C GLU A 540 1.61 -13.34 27.01
N THR A 541 0.45 -12.85 26.56
CA THR A 541 0.22 -12.46 25.15
C THR A 541 1.25 -11.43 24.72
N LEU A 542 1.48 -10.40 25.55
CA LEU A 542 2.47 -9.35 25.27
C LEU A 542 3.89 -9.92 25.11
N ARG A 543 4.32 -10.81 26.01
CA ARG A 543 5.63 -11.46 25.91
C ARG A 543 5.79 -12.26 24.62
N LYS A 544 4.74 -12.99 24.18
CA LYS A 544 4.77 -13.77 22.94
C LYS A 544 4.79 -12.88 21.70
N LEU A 545 4.01 -11.79 21.68
CA LEU A 545 4.05 -10.80 20.60
C LEU A 545 5.43 -10.16 20.48
N ILE A 546 6.05 -9.79 21.61
CA ILE A 546 7.43 -9.30 21.65
C ILE A 546 8.42 -10.34 21.13
N GLY A 547 8.21 -11.63 21.46
CA GLY A 547 8.99 -12.73 20.92
C GLY A 547 8.95 -12.78 19.38
N HIS A 548 7.75 -12.70 18.79
CA HIS A 548 7.60 -12.61 17.33
C HIS A 548 8.29 -11.38 16.75
N PHE A 549 8.14 -10.21 17.38
CA PHE A 549 8.84 -8.98 16.97
C PHE A 549 10.35 -9.17 16.94
N ASP A 550 10.94 -9.73 18.00
CA ASP A 550 12.37 -10.01 18.09
C ASP A 550 12.83 -11.01 17.02
N GLU A 551 12.04 -12.05 16.75
CA GLU A 551 12.33 -13.04 15.73
C GLU A 551 12.30 -12.47 14.31
N ILE A 552 11.31 -11.62 14.00
CA ILE A 552 11.22 -10.91 12.72
C ILE A 552 12.44 -9.99 12.56
N LYS A 553 12.80 -9.24 13.61
CA LYS A 553 13.95 -8.32 13.62
C LYS A 553 15.26 -9.05 13.38
N GLU A 554 15.50 -10.15 14.08
CA GLU A 554 16.67 -11.01 13.85
C GLU A 554 16.69 -11.58 12.41
N GLY A 555 15.51 -11.86 11.85
CA GLY A 555 15.33 -12.26 10.47
C GLY A 555 15.86 -11.26 9.43
N LEU A 556 15.76 -9.95 9.69
CA LEU A 556 16.27 -8.88 8.80
C LEU A 556 17.78 -8.96 8.57
N GLY A 557 18.52 -9.51 9.55
CA GLY A 557 19.86 -10.01 9.32
C GLY A 557 21.04 -9.11 9.69
N VAL A 558 20.80 -8.02 10.43
CA VAL A 558 21.87 -7.13 10.93
C VAL A 558 22.93 -7.91 11.75
N HIS A 559 22.51 -8.91 12.52
CA HIS A 559 23.38 -9.77 13.34
C HIS A 559 23.74 -11.12 12.69
N LYS A 560 23.39 -11.35 11.42
CA LYS A 560 23.83 -12.56 10.70
C LYS A 560 25.34 -12.51 10.47
N THR A 561 25.94 -13.65 10.15
CA THR A 561 27.30 -13.64 9.61
C THR A 561 27.28 -13.05 8.20
N PRO A 562 28.32 -12.32 7.76
CA PRO A 562 28.40 -11.80 6.39
C PRO A 562 28.23 -12.88 5.33
N ALA A 563 28.70 -14.11 5.59
CA ALA A 563 28.53 -15.25 4.68
C ALA A 563 27.06 -15.69 4.54
N ARG A 564 26.29 -15.69 5.65
CA ARG A 564 24.85 -16.04 5.61
C ARG A 564 24.00 -14.93 4.99
N TYR A 565 24.36 -13.68 5.23
CA TYR A 565 23.69 -12.51 4.65
C TYR A 565 24.03 -12.36 3.16
N GLY A 566 25.29 -12.54 2.80
CA GLY A 566 25.83 -12.38 1.45
C GLY A 566 26.44 -11.01 1.16
N ALA A 567 26.54 -10.13 2.17
CA ALA A 567 27.14 -8.80 2.08
C ALA A 567 27.48 -8.25 3.49
N PHE A 568 27.82 -6.96 3.59
CA PHE A 568 27.82 -6.25 4.86
C PHE A 568 26.39 -6.19 5.43
N THR A 569 26.22 -6.62 6.67
CA THR A 569 24.90 -6.79 7.30
C THR A 569 24.23 -5.47 7.71
N THR A 570 25.00 -4.38 7.72
CA THR A 570 24.51 -3.02 7.98
C THR A 570 23.93 -2.34 6.75
N ASP A 571 24.14 -2.90 5.56
CA ASP A 571 23.68 -2.32 4.30
C ASP A 571 22.31 -2.93 3.92
N PRO A 572 21.30 -2.12 3.58
CA PRO A 572 20.00 -2.64 3.15
C PRO A 572 20.03 -3.12 1.70
N TYR A 573 19.22 -4.14 1.40
CA TYR A 573 19.07 -4.76 0.09
C TYR A 573 17.61 -5.06 -0.20
N SER A 574 17.18 -5.06 -1.45
CA SER A 574 15.76 -5.31 -1.77
C SER A 574 15.31 -6.74 -1.49
N HIS A 575 16.13 -7.75 -1.82
CA HIS A 575 15.68 -9.14 -1.74
C HIS A 575 16.82 -10.17 -1.53
N THR A 576 16.45 -11.39 -1.15
CA THR A 576 17.37 -12.55 -1.01
C THR A 576 16.75 -13.80 -1.63
N PRO A 577 17.20 -14.21 -2.83
CA PRO A 577 16.70 -15.41 -3.51
C PRO A 577 17.02 -16.71 -2.75
N GLY A 578 16.42 -17.82 -3.20
CA GLY A 578 16.67 -19.16 -2.63
C GLY A 578 18.13 -19.64 -2.79
N PHE A 579 18.83 -19.16 -3.80
CA PHE A 579 20.11 -19.71 -4.26
C PHE A 579 21.32 -18.77 -4.08
N THR A 580 21.13 -17.57 -3.53
CA THR A 580 22.21 -16.59 -3.32
C THR A 580 21.88 -15.65 -2.16
N GLY A 581 22.89 -14.93 -1.66
CA GLY A 581 22.72 -13.90 -0.64
C GLY A 581 22.00 -12.64 -1.15
N VAL A 582 21.93 -11.62 -0.32
CA VAL A 582 21.22 -10.35 -0.60
C VAL A 582 21.55 -9.70 -1.94
N GLN A 583 20.57 -9.05 -2.55
CA GLN A 583 20.62 -8.49 -3.90
C GLN A 583 19.99 -7.10 -3.95
N GLN A 584 20.53 -6.25 -4.82
CA GLN A 584 20.11 -4.87 -5.06
C GLN A 584 20.31 -3.92 -3.85
N PRO A 585 21.52 -3.38 -3.65
CA PRO A 585 21.86 -2.57 -2.48
C PRO A 585 21.14 -1.22 -2.44
N GLY A 586 21.08 -0.62 -1.24
CA GLY A 586 20.87 0.80 -1.05
C GLY A 586 19.40 1.23 -0.97
N MET A 587 18.91 1.92 -2.00
CA MET A 587 17.66 2.69 -1.96
C MET A 587 16.39 1.82 -2.10
N THR A 588 16.18 0.90 -1.15
CA THR A 588 14.94 0.13 -0.98
C THR A 588 14.00 0.83 -0.01
N GLY A 589 12.68 0.71 -0.22
CA GLY A 589 11.66 1.24 0.69
C GLY A 589 11.70 0.63 2.10
N GLN A 590 12.39 -0.51 2.26
CA GLN A 590 12.66 -1.15 3.56
C GLN A 590 13.14 -0.16 4.62
N VAL A 591 14.07 0.72 4.26
CA VAL A 591 14.74 1.61 5.22
C VAL A 591 13.78 2.57 5.92
N LYS A 592 12.67 2.95 5.29
CA LYS A 592 11.69 3.84 5.92
C LYS A 592 10.97 3.12 7.05
N GLU A 593 10.65 1.85 6.84
CA GLU A 593 9.94 1.02 7.82
C GLU A 593 10.85 0.76 9.03
N ASP A 594 12.13 0.44 8.77
CA ASP A 594 13.13 0.18 9.81
C ASP A 594 13.43 1.44 10.65
N VAL A 595 13.47 2.62 10.02
CA VAL A 595 13.63 3.91 10.73
C VAL A 595 12.45 4.17 11.66
N ILE A 596 11.22 4.02 11.18
CA ILE A 596 10.02 4.23 12.01
C ILE A 596 9.98 3.22 13.15
N THR A 597 10.23 1.94 12.84
CA THR A 597 10.29 0.86 13.84
C THR A 597 11.35 1.16 14.91
N ARG A 598 12.51 1.71 14.53
CA ARG A 598 13.54 2.07 15.50
C ARG A 598 13.07 3.16 16.48
N PHE A 599 12.26 4.12 16.03
CA PHE A 599 11.63 5.08 16.95
C PHE A 599 10.60 4.43 17.87
N SER A 600 9.84 3.44 17.39
CA SER A 600 8.95 2.62 18.22
C SER A 600 9.74 1.82 19.27
N GLU A 601 10.89 1.25 18.91
CA GLU A 601 11.79 0.56 19.84
C GLU A 601 12.32 1.48 20.94
N LEU A 602 12.81 2.66 20.54
CA LEU A 602 13.25 3.71 21.46
C LEU A 602 12.10 4.27 22.31
N GLY A 603 10.85 3.90 22.01
CA GLY A 603 9.67 4.36 22.75
C GLY A 603 9.34 5.82 22.50
N VAL A 604 9.84 6.42 21.42
CA VAL A 604 9.50 7.81 21.08
C VAL A 604 8.11 7.82 20.47
N ARG A 605 7.15 8.38 21.20
CA ARG A 605 5.77 8.52 20.77
C ARG A 605 5.39 9.98 20.76
N VAL A 606 4.53 10.36 19.83
CA VAL A 606 3.90 11.67 19.83
C VAL A 606 2.41 11.46 19.89
N ASP A 607 1.77 12.11 20.85
CA ASP A 607 0.33 12.06 21.01
C ASP A 607 -0.15 13.43 21.47
N GLN A 608 -1.19 13.94 20.81
CA GLN A 608 -1.80 15.23 21.13
C GLN A 608 -0.77 16.38 21.21
N GLY A 609 0.16 16.41 20.26
CA GLY A 609 1.23 17.41 20.13
C GLY A 609 2.32 17.34 21.21
N GLU A 610 2.43 16.21 21.91
CA GLU A 610 3.37 16.03 23.01
C GLU A 610 4.21 14.76 22.83
N VAL A 611 5.54 14.92 22.95
CA VAL A 611 6.49 13.80 22.93
C VAL A 611 6.42 13.04 24.26
N ALA A 612 6.36 11.73 24.18
CA ALA A 612 6.51 10.82 25.29
C ALA A 612 7.63 9.79 25.01
N PHE A 613 8.30 9.35 26.07
CA PHE A 613 9.33 8.32 26.04
C PHE A 613 8.84 7.08 26.79
N ALA A 614 8.38 6.06 26.07
CA ALA A 614 7.79 4.84 26.61
C ALA A 614 8.38 3.59 25.92
N PRO A 615 9.63 3.22 26.26
CA PRO A 615 10.38 2.18 25.54
C PRO A 615 9.95 0.76 25.95
N THR A 616 8.81 0.29 25.44
CA THR A 616 8.32 -1.09 25.68
C THR A 616 9.17 -2.15 24.99
N LEU A 617 9.81 -1.80 23.88
CA LEU A 617 10.54 -2.72 23.00
C LEU A 617 12.06 -2.61 23.15
N LEU A 618 12.57 -1.63 23.90
CA LEU A 618 14.00 -1.42 24.08
C LEU A 618 14.60 -2.47 25.01
N ARG A 619 15.72 -3.07 24.61
CA ARG A 619 16.43 -4.05 25.44
C ARG A 619 17.49 -3.37 26.31
N ARG A 620 17.71 -3.90 27.51
CA ARG A 620 18.75 -3.41 28.43
C ARG A 620 20.15 -3.50 27.83
N GLU A 621 20.40 -4.53 27.02
CA GLU A 621 21.68 -4.77 26.31
C GLU A 621 22.05 -3.69 25.28
N GLU A 622 21.13 -2.79 24.91
CA GLU A 622 21.44 -1.69 24.00
C GLU A 622 22.13 -0.49 24.69
N PHE A 623 22.18 -0.47 26.02
CA PHE A 623 22.90 0.55 26.78
C PHE A 623 24.39 0.22 26.81
N LEU A 624 25.23 1.25 26.82
CA LEU A 624 26.68 1.08 26.77
C LEU A 624 27.24 0.45 28.04
N ASP A 625 28.16 -0.49 27.92
CA ASP A 625 28.91 -1.04 29.06
C ASP A 625 30.08 -0.14 29.47
N GLU A 626 30.62 0.64 28.53
CA GLU A 626 31.76 1.53 28.72
C GLU A 626 31.45 2.94 28.18
N PRO A 627 32.01 4.00 28.80
CA PRO A 627 31.77 5.36 28.33
C PRO A 627 32.38 5.60 26.94
N ILE A 628 31.70 6.41 26.12
CA ILE A 628 32.17 6.81 24.79
C ILE A 628 32.03 8.32 24.59
N THR A 629 32.79 8.90 23.67
CA THR A 629 32.52 10.25 23.15
C THR A 629 31.74 10.12 21.84
N TRP A 630 30.46 10.48 21.86
CA TRP A 630 29.59 10.44 20.69
C TRP A 630 29.69 11.73 19.88
N SER A 631 30.08 11.63 18.60
CA SER A 631 30.12 12.77 17.68
C SER A 631 28.86 12.82 16.81
N TYR A 632 28.18 13.97 16.77
CA TYR A 632 26.93 14.16 16.03
C TYR A 632 26.85 15.55 15.40
N ARG A 633 25.93 15.72 14.44
CA ARG A 633 25.63 17.04 13.86
C ARG A 633 24.39 17.65 14.48
N ALA A 634 24.51 18.88 14.98
CA ALA A 634 23.39 19.68 15.45
C ALA A 634 23.45 21.07 14.80
N GLY A 635 22.36 21.48 14.14
CA GLY A 635 22.32 22.78 13.45
C GLY A 635 23.32 22.96 12.29
N GLY A 636 23.90 21.86 11.78
CA GLY A 636 24.93 21.86 10.72
C GLY A 636 26.37 21.73 11.24
N GLU A 637 26.58 21.98 12.54
CA GLU A 637 27.89 21.92 13.19
C GLU A 637 28.16 20.53 13.76
N MET A 638 29.42 20.09 13.72
CA MET A 638 29.86 18.90 14.45
C MET A 638 29.98 19.24 15.93
N ARG A 639 29.36 18.41 16.77
CA ARG A 639 29.45 18.47 18.23
C ARG A 639 29.79 17.09 18.77
N SER A 640 30.21 17.07 20.03
CA SER A 640 30.50 15.83 20.76
C SER A 640 29.89 15.87 22.15
N GLU A 641 29.45 14.72 22.63
CA GLU A 641 28.95 14.52 23.99
C GLU A 641 29.59 13.27 24.58
N ASP A 642 30.03 13.33 25.84
CA ASP A 642 30.45 12.14 26.57
C ASP A 642 29.22 11.41 27.08
N ILE A 643 29.10 10.14 26.69
CA ILE A 643 28.02 9.25 27.08
C ILE A 643 28.60 8.25 28.08
N GLU A 644 28.05 8.25 29.29
CA GLU A 644 28.49 7.37 30.36
C GLU A 644 28.08 5.91 30.11
N ALA A 645 28.77 4.97 30.77
CA ALA A 645 28.30 3.60 30.88
C ALA A 645 26.90 3.56 31.51
N GLY A 646 26.06 2.64 31.07
CA GLY A 646 24.65 2.55 31.45
C GLY A 646 23.73 3.56 30.76
N CYS A 647 24.22 4.29 29.74
CA CYS A 647 23.44 5.22 28.93
C CYS A 647 23.36 4.78 27.45
N LEU A 648 22.34 5.28 26.74
CA LEU A 648 22.15 5.17 25.30
C LEU A 648 21.89 6.58 24.75
N ALA A 649 22.38 6.90 23.55
CA ALA A 649 22.15 8.20 22.93
C ALA A 649 21.62 8.09 21.50
N PHE A 650 20.72 9.00 21.13
CA PHE A 650 20.20 9.16 19.77
C PHE A 650 19.79 10.63 19.55
N SER A 651 19.24 10.95 18.39
CA SER A 651 18.74 12.30 18.10
C SER A 651 17.26 12.30 17.72
N LEU A 652 16.52 13.30 18.20
CA LEU A 652 15.14 13.56 17.84
C LEU A 652 15.02 14.99 17.30
N CYS A 653 14.58 15.15 16.04
CA CYS A 653 14.59 16.44 15.34
C CYS A 653 15.94 17.19 15.45
N THR A 654 17.05 16.44 15.40
CA THR A 654 18.46 16.87 15.59
C THR A 654 18.87 17.32 16.99
N VAL A 655 17.98 17.21 17.98
CA VAL A 655 18.32 17.40 19.40
C VAL A 655 18.83 16.08 19.97
N PRO A 656 20.00 16.04 20.63
CA PRO A 656 20.49 14.83 21.29
C PRO A 656 19.58 14.45 22.47
N VAL A 657 19.21 13.17 22.51
CA VAL A 657 18.45 12.53 23.58
C VAL A 657 19.32 11.45 24.18
N ILE A 658 19.52 11.49 25.50
CA ILE A 658 20.29 10.49 26.25
C ILE A 658 19.34 9.77 27.19
N TYR A 659 19.23 8.46 27.04
CA TYR A 659 18.56 7.60 28.00
C TYR A 659 19.53 7.14 29.06
N ARG A 660 19.08 7.13 30.31
CA ARG A 660 19.80 6.60 31.46
C ARG A 660 18.87 5.69 32.25
N ALA A 661 19.37 4.52 32.63
CA ALA A 661 18.68 3.63 33.56
C ALA A 661 18.55 4.28 34.95
N ALA A 662 17.35 4.30 35.51
CA ALA A 662 17.06 4.95 36.78
C ALA A 662 15.94 4.24 37.55
N GLY A 663 15.76 4.58 38.83
CA GLY A 663 14.66 4.03 39.66
C GLY A 663 13.29 4.65 39.42
N SER A 664 13.21 5.78 38.70
CA SER A 664 11.95 6.48 38.42
C SER A 664 12.04 7.30 37.14
N ALA A 665 10.92 7.44 36.43
CA ALA A 665 10.86 8.19 35.18
C ALA A 665 10.98 9.70 35.42
N SER A 666 11.92 10.33 34.73
CA SER A 666 12.07 11.79 34.72
C SER A 666 12.68 12.27 33.40
N ILE A 667 12.43 13.53 33.04
CA ILE A 667 13.06 14.18 31.89
C ILE A 667 13.75 15.44 32.37
N THR A 668 15.01 15.60 31.97
CA THR A 668 15.77 16.84 32.14
C THR A 668 16.02 17.47 30.77
N VAL A 669 15.55 18.71 30.59
CA VAL A 669 15.75 19.50 29.39
C VAL A 669 16.82 20.56 29.64
N PHE A 670 17.84 20.60 28.79
CA PHE A 670 18.88 21.61 28.79
C PHE A 670 18.63 22.62 27.67
N GLU A 671 18.47 23.89 28.02
CA GLU A 671 18.17 24.97 27.08
C GLU A 671 19.42 25.74 26.67
N ALA A 672 19.34 26.44 25.53
CA ALA A 672 20.45 27.21 24.96
C ALA A 672 20.92 28.39 25.82
N ASP A 673 20.05 28.90 26.69
CA ASP A 673 20.36 29.99 27.64
C ASP A 673 20.99 29.48 28.95
N GLY A 674 21.28 28.18 29.04
CA GLY A 674 21.87 27.54 30.21
C GLY A 674 20.83 27.14 31.28
N LYS A 675 19.52 27.39 31.06
CA LYS A 675 18.49 26.90 31.96
C LYS A 675 18.34 25.39 31.86
N ARG A 676 17.86 24.81 32.97
CA ARG A 676 17.52 23.40 33.11
C ARG A 676 16.09 23.30 33.61
N ALA A 677 15.29 22.48 32.95
CA ALA A 677 13.95 22.11 33.40
C ALA A 677 13.92 20.63 33.76
N GLU A 678 13.38 20.30 34.93
CA GLU A 678 13.12 18.94 35.35
C GLU A 678 11.62 18.68 35.27
N ILE A 679 11.25 17.58 34.63
CA ILE A 679 9.87 17.21 34.34
C ILE A 679 9.67 15.79 34.91
N PRO A 680 8.76 15.61 35.88
CA PRO A 680 8.47 14.28 36.41
C PRO A 680 7.76 13.42 35.35
N GLY A 681 8.03 12.11 35.36
CA GLY A 681 7.42 11.17 34.43
C GLY A 681 8.12 11.15 33.06
N ASN A 682 7.37 10.75 32.04
CA ASN A 682 7.93 10.41 30.73
C ASN A 682 7.38 11.25 29.56
N ARG A 683 6.66 12.34 29.85
CA ARG A 683 6.13 13.25 28.82
C ARG A 683 6.88 14.58 28.85
N LEU A 684 7.32 15.04 27.68
CA LEU A 684 8.20 16.20 27.53
C LEU A 684 7.48 17.54 27.80
N GLY A 685 6.15 17.56 27.82
CA GLY A 685 5.37 18.78 27.84
C GLY A 685 5.21 19.37 26.43
N ARG A 686 4.01 19.90 26.15
CA ARG A 686 3.68 20.49 24.83
C ARG A 686 4.62 21.63 24.43
N GLY A 687 5.01 22.51 25.37
CA GLY A 687 5.86 23.66 25.05
C GLY A 687 7.24 23.27 24.51
N PHE A 688 7.88 22.27 25.12
CA PHE A 688 9.16 21.75 24.64
C PHE A 688 8.99 20.89 23.38
N SER A 689 7.91 20.11 23.29
CA SER A 689 7.59 19.31 22.10
C SER A 689 7.44 20.19 20.85
N GLN A 690 6.67 21.28 20.96
CA GLN A 690 6.51 22.25 19.86
C GLN A 690 7.83 22.93 19.47
N ALA A 691 8.64 23.32 20.45
CA ALA A 691 9.95 23.92 20.19
C ALA A 691 10.90 22.94 19.45
N LEU A 692 10.76 21.64 19.74
CA LEU A 692 11.49 20.56 19.08
C LEU A 692 10.99 20.35 17.64
N PHE A 693 9.68 20.29 17.42
CA PHE A 693 9.06 20.10 16.10
C PHE A 693 9.40 21.25 15.13
N ARG A 694 9.32 22.49 15.63
CA ARG A 694 9.71 23.72 14.92
C ARG A 694 11.20 23.92 14.77
N ARG A 695 12.00 23.07 15.45
CA ARG A 695 13.47 23.12 15.46
C ARG A 695 14.01 24.49 15.82
N GLU A 696 13.42 25.12 16.85
CA GLU A 696 13.74 26.49 17.31
C GLU A 696 15.18 26.63 17.86
N ARG A 697 15.93 25.53 17.98
CA ARG A 697 17.27 25.45 18.62
C ARG A 697 17.29 25.91 20.08
N ARG A 698 16.10 26.04 20.69
CA ARG A 698 15.90 26.34 22.12
C ARG A 698 16.45 25.23 23.01
N ILE A 699 16.19 23.97 22.64
CA ILE A 699 16.63 22.79 23.38
C ILE A 699 18.00 22.35 22.84
N GLN A 700 18.99 22.24 23.73
CA GLN A 700 20.34 21.76 23.40
C GLN A 700 20.47 20.25 23.61
N LYS A 701 19.84 19.72 24.67
CA LYS A 701 19.89 18.28 25.00
C LYS A 701 18.70 17.88 25.86
N ILE A 702 18.27 16.64 25.73
CA ILE A 702 17.28 16.00 26.59
C ILE A 702 17.94 14.78 27.24
N VAL A 703 17.83 14.66 28.56
CA VAL A 703 18.20 13.46 29.31
C VAL A 703 16.93 12.84 29.87
N VAL A 704 16.74 11.56 29.62
CA VAL A 704 15.54 10.82 30.05
C VAL A 704 15.98 9.69 30.96
N ASP A 705 15.48 9.73 32.19
CA ASP A 705 15.61 8.65 33.15
C ASP A 705 14.52 7.62 32.85
N ILE A 706 14.94 6.41 32.48
CA ILE A 706 14.08 5.30 32.16
C ILE A 706 14.07 4.33 33.34
N PRO A 707 12.89 4.03 33.92
CA PRO A 707 12.74 2.97 34.92
C PRO A 707 13.27 1.63 34.41
N ASP A 708 14.06 0.93 35.23
CA ASP A 708 14.63 -0.38 34.87
C ASP A 708 13.56 -1.44 34.55
N ASP A 709 12.38 -1.36 35.15
CA ASP A 709 11.27 -2.28 34.93
C ASP A 709 10.54 -2.07 33.60
N LEU A 710 10.83 -0.97 32.89
CA LEU A 710 10.33 -0.74 31.52
C LEU A 710 11.28 -1.28 30.44
N LEU A 711 12.52 -1.63 30.79
CA LEU A 711 13.50 -2.20 29.86
C LEU A 711 13.37 -3.72 29.80
N ARG A 712 13.60 -4.29 28.61
CA ARG A 712 13.53 -5.75 28.39
C ARG A 712 14.85 -6.46 28.60
#